data_AF-A0A849QPY4-F1
#
_entry.id   AF-A0A849QPY4-F1
#
_cell.length_a   1.000
_cell.length_b   1.000
_cell.length_c   1.000
_cell.angle_alpha   90.00
_cell.angle_beta   90.00
_cell.angle_gamma   90.00
#
_symmetry.space_group_name_H-M   'P 1'
#
loop_
_entity.id
_entity.type
_entity.pdbx_description
1 polymer ?
#
loop_
_entity_poly.entity_id
_entity_poly.type
_entity_poly.pdbx_seq_one_letter_code
_entity_poly.pdbx_strand_id
1 'polypeptide(L)'
;KKINYGTAHKISLARFLQILSALPDKTISTNNIFLIVIVAILAFNPIPALGASFQDDFDFQGQNIHQSNQSTNLPDESFFSSGEFLIKVKPSSKDLIKKSPGHEDTGIPSLNNLNKKHGISKFEQVAKQGPRSGKDTLLFNWYKVTLDTPNKKITKQSEEYSKLKKIMNSYKADPNVEIVEQDITITAFLVPDDPYYTSSGSWGQSYPDLWGIHQINSESAWDQTVGSPSIIVADIDTGVDRNHEDLRDNMWVNTGEVPDNGIDDDGNGYVDDYYGWDWVNDDNDPMDDHGHGTHCAGTIAAIGNNSIGVVGVSPNSKIMALKFLNSGGSGYLSDAVEALRYASDMGARVSSNSWGGSGTSAMLDDAIQYVHDQGMVVVVAAGNSNADALDFTPASSDRAITVAASDYNDAKASFSNWGQKIDVAAPGVDILSTKAAVCPMCNDDRTVGTYYCRVSGTSMATPHVAGLAALILSMNPDLTNEDVRQLIRTGAVDLGAQGKDRDFGYGRIDADGSVSLSTATPLAPMITSPGSRTVVYGQALQIQGSVLGPDFASYTVEAGAGRDPVEWETLATSTSQVINGTLATVDTTQLKEGIYIFRLTAIGTDGKQYQFQVHDLEVDNFDTDIAYPVSLVSQGNIDVLGSAQTKNGLLFDHYTLEWGGGTSPAVYSNSGVTLTNDGQQPVINSNLGTWDTSGLTHGQVYTLRLTVTSDNGLASQYTTTQTLDTDLVSGWPKLISKGSSMISEATPTIADLDNDGVNEVILTSPGNKIYVFRKDGTDFPGFPTSVTEGECFTWPANAADLDNDGNKEIIVASVTPQGQSKVYIIRSDGTFYPGWPQPVHVIAQQNGDGTPTIADLDGDGNKDLIVIDPYYKKMHAYQLDGSEL
;
A
#
# COMPACT_ATOMS: atom_id res chain seq x y z
N LYS A 1 18.30 -6.28 -31.03
CA LYS A 1 17.05 -5.92 -31.73
C LYS A 1 16.04 -7.05 -31.50
N LYS A 2 14.94 -6.75 -30.78
CA LYS A 2 13.61 -7.41 -30.69
C LYS A 2 13.50 -8.94 -30.85
N ILE A 3 12.93 -9.59 -29.82
CA ILE A 3 11.77 -10.54 -29.76
C ILE A 3 11.88 -11.23 -28.39
N ASN A 4 11.08 -10.91 -27.37
CA ASN A 4 9.69 -11.26 -27.04
C ASN A 4 9.43 -12.74 -26.65
N TYR A 5 8.73 -12.90 -25.51
CA TYR A 5 8.41 -14.11 -24.75
C TYR A 5 7.67 -15.21 -25.54
N GLY A 6 7.88 -16.48 -25.16
CA GLY A 6 6.92 -17.56 -25.42
C GLY A 6 7.49 -18.96 -25.60
N THR A 7 7.12 -19.87 -24.68
CA THR A 7 7.19 -21.35 -24.76
C THR A 7 8.56 -22.04 -24.81
N ALA A 8 8.98 -22.59 -23.67
CA ALA A 8 10.07 -23.57 -23.57
C ALA A 8 9.66 -24.91 -24.22
N HIS A 9 10.18 -25.18 -25.42
CA HIS A 9 10.19 -26.52 -26.00
C HIS A 9 11.55 -27.19 -25.79
N LYS A 10 11.50 -28.43 -25.29
CA LYS A 10 12.64 -29.36 -25.13
C LYS A 10 13.47 -29.42 -26.41
N ILE A 11 14.74 -29.02 -26.35
CA ILE A 11 15.72 -29.32 -27.39
C ILE A 11 16.24 -30.74 -27.13
N SER A 12 16.01 -31.67 -28.06
CA SER A 12 16.56 -33.04 -27.95
C SER A 12 18.09 -33.03 -28.16
N LEU A 13 18.80 -33.87 -27.41
CA LEU A 13 20.25 -34.12 -27.46
C LEU A 13 20.81 -34.32 -28.90
N ALA A 14 19.99 -34.84 -29.82
CA ALA A 14 20.35 -35.03 -31.23
C ALA A 14 20.64 -33.71 -31.99
N ARG A 15 20.00 -32.60 -31.61
CA ARG A 15 20.17 -31.29 -32.26
C ARG A 15 21.42 -30.55 -31.77
N PHE A 16 21.86 -30.85 -30.54
CA PHE A 16 23.10 -30.33 -29.94
C PHE A 16 24.35 -31.01 -30.55
N LEU A 17 24.27 -32.31 -30.82
CA LEU A 17 25.35 -33.08 -31.46
C LEU A 17 25.58 -32.67 -32.94
N GLN A 18 24.55 -32.23 -33.66
CA GLN A 18 24.68 -31.72 -35.03
C GLN A 18 25.45 -30.39 -35.13
N ILE A 19 25.35 -29.54 -34.09
CA ILE A 19 26.05 -28.24 -34.03
C ILE A 19 27.55 -28.44 -33.76
N LEU A 20 27.91 -29.46 -32.97
CA LEU A 20 29.31 -29.81 -32.68
C LEU A 20 30.06 -30.37 -33.89
N SER A 21 29.37 -31.02 -34.84
CA SER A 21 30.01 -31.55 -36.06
C SER A 21 30.35 -30.52 -37.15
N ALA A 22 30.01 -29.25 -36.95
CA ALA A 22 30.16 -28.19 -37.96
C ALA A 22 31.33 -27.21 -37.71
N LEU A 23 32.18 -27.46 -36.70
CA LEU A 23 33.30 -26.58 -36.38
C LEU A 23 34.60 -27.03 -37.07
N PRO A 24 35.30 -26.16 -37.83
CA PRO A 24 36.55 -26.52 -38.48
C PRO A 24 37.71 -26.67 -37.49
N ASP A 25 38.51 -27.72 -37.68
CA ASP A 25 39.79 -27.95 -37.01
C ASP A 25 40.70 -26.73 -37.08
N LYS A 26 40.96 -26.09 -35.93
CA LYS A 26 42.31 -25.78 -35.42
C LYS A 26 42.26 -25.12 -34.04
N THR A 27 43.07 -25.72 -33.15
CA THR A 27 43.55 -25.20 -31.85
C THR A 27 42.55 -25.01 -30.72
N ILE A 28 42.17 -26.11 -30.06
CA ILE A 28 41.76 -26.13 -28.65
C ILE A 28 42.48 -27.29 -27.96
N SER A 29 43.20 -27.04 -26.86
CA SER A 29 43.95 -28.07 -26.15
C SER A 29 43.01 -29.04 -25.41
N THR A 30 43.44 -30.28 -25.25
CA THR A 30 42.71 -31.43 -24.68
C THR A 30 42.17 -31.21 -23.26
N ASN A 31 42.59 -30.17 -22.55
CA ASN A 31 42.08 -29.85 -21.21
C ASN A 31 40.72 -29.11 -21.20
N ASN A 32 40.33 -28.47 -22.30
CA ASN A 32 39.05 -27.74 -22.36
C ASN A 32 37.86 -28.60 -22.79
N ILE A 33 38.09 -29.79 -23.36
CA ILE A 33 37.02 -30.74 -23.70
C ILE A 33 36.56 -31.54 -22.47
N PHE A 34 37.47 -31.80 -21.53
CA PHE A 34 37.17 -32.54 -20.29
C PHE A 34 36.29 -31.73 -19.32
N LEU A 35 36.47 -30.39 -19.28
CA LEU A 35 35.70 -29.50 -18.42
C LEU A 35 34.25 -29.32 -18.92
N ILE A 36 34.02 -29.35 -20.23
CA ILE A 36 32.69 -29.20 -20.84
C ILE A 36 31.85 -30.49 -20.70
N VAL A 37 32.49 -31.66 -20.71
CA VAL A 37 31.79 -32.96 -20.54
C VAL A 37 31.39 -33.19 -19.08
N ILE A 38 32.19 -32.74 -18.09
CA ILE A 38 31.87 -32.88 -16.66
C ILE A 38 30.72 -31.96 -16.24
N VAL A 39 30.65 -30.73 -16.78
CA VAL A 39 29.54 -29.79 -16.51
C VAL A 39 28.22 -30.27 -17.13
N ALA A 40 28.25 -31.04 -18.23
CA ALA A 40 27.05 -31.60 -18.85
C ALA A 40 26.54 -32.88 -18.17
N ILE A 41 27.40 -33.69 -17.53
CA ILE A 41 27.01 -34.93 -16.84
C ILE A 41 26.43 -34.64 -15.45
N LEU A 42 26.85 -33.56 -14.78
CA LEU A 42 26.33 -33.18 -13.46
C LEU A 42 24.95 -32.49 -13.50
N ALA A 43 24.48 -32.06 -14.68
CA ALA A 43 23.20 -31.37 -14.83
C ALA A 43 21.99 -32.28 -15.10
N PHE A 44 22.18 -33.58 -15.34
CA PHE A 44 21.10 -34.49 -15.73
C PHE A 44 21.26 -35.91 -15.15
N ASN A 45 20.97 -36.09 -13.86
CA ASN A 45 20.32 -37.27 -13.23
C ASN A 45 20.75 -37.46 -11.76
N PRO A 46 19.81 -37.60 -10.80
CA PRO A 46 20.08 -38.26 -9.52
C PRO A 46 19.63 -39.73 -9.60
N ILE A 47 20.49 -40.68 -9.24
CA ILE A 47 20.11 -42.07 -8.93
C ILE A 47 20.82 -42.50 -7.64
N PRO A 48 20.12 -43.20 -6.72
CA PRO A 48 20.56 -43.42 -5.34
C PRO A 48 21.49 -44.63 -5.20
N ALA A 49 22.30 -44.67 -4.15
CA ALA A 49 23.05 -45.86 -3.78
C ALA A 49 23.01 -46.12 -2.27
N LEU A 50 22.45 -47.29 -1.95
CA LEU A 50 22.54 -48.01 -0.68
C LEU A 50 23.98 -48.40 -0.34
N GLY A 51 24.33 -48.25 0.95
CA GLY A 51 25.06 -49.25 1.74
C GLY A 51 26.59 -49.25 1.65
N ALA A 52 27.27 -48.73 2.67
CA ALA A 52 28.09 -49.51 3.60
C ALA A 52 28.86 -48.58 4.57
N SER A 53 28.71 -48.90 5.86
CA SER A 53 29.53 -48.54 7.03
C SER A 53 30.82 -47.75 6.80
N PHE A 54 31.01 -46.61 7.48
CA PHE A 54 32.29 -46.26 8.09
C PHE A 54 32.08 -45.32 9.30
N GLN A 55 32.46 -45.89 10.44
CA GLN A 55 33.00 -45.33 11.68
C GLN A 55 33.34 -43.83 11.73
N ASP A 56 32.93 -43.24 12.85
CA ASP A 56 33.30 -41.93 13.39
C ASP A 56 34.73 -41.48 13.05
N ASP A 57 34.88 -40.25 12.56
CA ASP A 57 35.91 -39.34 13.06
C ASP A 57 35.55 -37.87 12.72
N PHE A 58 35.31 -37.10 13.78
CA PHE A 58 35.27 -35.65 13.77
C PHE A 58 36.67 -35.12 13.47
N ASP A 59 36.82 -34.29 12.44
CA ASP A 59 37.94 -33.34 12.39
C ASP A 59 37.46 -31.97 11.90
N PHE A 60 37.63 -30.99 12.77
CA PHE A 60 37.22 -29.60 12.64
C PHE A 60 38.50 -28.81 12.35
N GLN A 61 38.85 -28.56 11.08
CA GLN A 61 39.79 -27.48 10.73
C GLN A 61 39.46 -26.79 9.41
N GLY A 62 38.86 -25.60 9.56
CA GLY A 62 39.43 -24.36 9.04
C GLY A 62 39.23 -24.06 7.55
N GLN A 63 38.16 -23.32 7.23
CA GLN A 63 38.24 -22.29 6.18
C GLN A 63 37.60 -20.97 6.62
N ASN A 64 38.31 -19.90 6.26
CA ASN A 64 38.16 -18.52 6.67
C ASN A 64 36.77 -17.94 6.40
N ILE A 65 36.11 -17.47 7.46
CA ILE A 65 34.99 -16.54 7.35
C ILE A 65 35.59 -15.13 7.39
N HIS A 66 35.33 -14.36 6.34
CA HIS A 66 35.60 -12.93 6.29
C HIS A 66 34.88 -12.23 7.44
N GLN A 67 35.64 -11.58 8.32
CA GLN A 67 35.13 -10.64 9.31
C GLN A 67 34.46 -9.45 8.60
N SER A 68 33.12 -9.39 8.63
CA SER A 68 32.42 -8.11 8.68
C SER A 68 32.41 -7.65 10.13
N ASN A 69 33.16 -6.58 10.40
CA ASN A 69 33.04 -5.85 11.66
C ASN A 69 31.70 -5.10 11.66
N GLN A 70 30.67 -5.69 12.23
CA GLN A 70 29.60 -4.93 12.89
C GLN A 70 29.53 -5.42 14.33
N SER A 71 29.83 -4.51 15.27
CA SER A 71 29.62 -4.79 16.69
C SER A 71 28.13 -4.88 16.94
N THR A 72 27.62 -6.09 17.10
CA THR A 72 26.33 -6.34 17.71
C THR A 72 26.39 -5.84 19.16
N ASN A 73 25.95 -4.62 19.40
CA ASN A 73 25.55 -4.20 20.75
C ASN A 73 24.17 -4.79 21.04
N LEU A 74 24.11 -6.13 21.17
CA LEU A 74 23.05 -6.77 21.94
C LEU A 74 23.18 -6.24 23.39
N PRO A 75 22.09 -5.97 24.12
CA PRO A 75 22.20 -5.86 25.57
C PRO A 75 22.81 -7.17 26.05
N ASP A 76 23.95 -7.08 26.73
CA ASP A 76 24.64 -8.24 27.30
C ASP A 76 23.82 -8.73 28.51
N GLU A 77 22.67 -9.35 28.25
CA GLU A 77 21.80 -10.02 29.24
C GLU A 77 22.36 -11.40 29.62
N SER A 78 23.68 -11.53 29.62
CA SER A 78 24.33 -12.66 30.30
C SER A 78 23.90 -12.63 31.78
N PHE A 79 23.11 -13.61 32.23
CA PHE A 79 22.84 -13.80 33.65
C PHE A 79 24.03 -14.47 34.30
N PHE A 80 24.66 -13.76 35.24
CA PHE A 80 25.84 -14.25 35.94
C PHE A 80 25.47 -14.86 37.28
N SER A 81 26.33 -15.77 37.73
CA SER A 81 26.36 -16.25 39.10
C SER A 81 26.83 -15.12 40.04
N SER A 82 26.05 -14.78 41.07
CA SER A 82 26.44 -13.78 42.08
C SER A 82 27.45 -14.30 43.10
N GLY A 83 27.59 -15.62 43.20
CA GLY A 83 28.42 -16.31 44.18
C GLY A 83 29.53 -17.16 43.57
N GLU A 84 29.68 -17.24 42.25
CA GLU A 84 30.70 -18.07 41.61
C GLU A 84 31.43 -17.36 40.47
N PHE A 85 32.70 -17.68 40.30
CA PHE A 85 33.51 -17.24 39.17
C PHE A 85 34.58 -18.30 38.85
N LEU A 86 35.17 -18.20 37.67
CA LEU A 86 36.14 -19.14 37.14
C LEU A 86 37.53 -18.50 37.13
N ILE A 87 38.54 -19.27 37.50
CA ILE A 87 39.94 -18.90 37.31
C ILE A 87 40.67 -19.97 36.53
N LYS A 88 41.61 -19.55 35.69
CA LYS A 88 42.57 -20.43 35.04
C LYS A 88 43.93 -20.23 35.70
N VAL A 89 44.49 -21.27 36.32
CA VAL A 89 45.84 -21.24 36.88
C VAL A 89 46.86 -21.42 35.76
N LYS A 90 47.95 -20.64 35.79
CA LYS A 90 49.01 -20.73 34.77
C LYS A 90 49.58 -22.15 34.69
N PRO A 91 49.94 -22.66 33.50
CA PRO A 91 50.59 -23.96 33.36
C PRO A 91 51.82 -24.11 34.26
N SER A 92 52.63 -23.04 34.41
CA SER A 92 53.82 -23.01 35.29
C SER A 92 53.51 -23.15 36.78
N SER A 93 52.28 -22.88 37.21
CA SER A 93 51.83 -22.95 38.60
C SER A 93 50.95 -24.16 38.86
N LYS A 94 50.71 -25.02 37.86
CA LYS A 94 49.79 -26.17 37.94
C LYS A 94 50.27 -27.22 38.95
N ASP A 95 51.57 -27.51 38.99
CA ASP A 95 52.15 -28.52 39.89
C ASP A 95 52.12 -28.08 41.36
N LEU A 96 51.88 -26.79 41.62
CA LEU A 96 51.70 -26.25 42.96
C LEU A 96 50.29 -26.52 43.50
N ILE A 97 49.29 -26.73 42.63
CA ILE A 97 47.93 -27.03 43.05
C ILE A 97 47.87 -28.46 43.58
N LYS A 98 47.23 -28.64 44.75
CA LYS A 98 47.03 -29.96 45.34
C LYS A 98 46.16 -30.86 44.45
N LYS A 99 46.39 -32.16 44.52
CA LYS A 99 45.58 -33.20 43.84
C LYS A 99 44.09 -33.14 44.19
N SER A 100 43.75 -32.62 45.36
CA SER A 100 42.38 -32.34 45.80
C SER A 100 42.39 -30.99 46.51
N PRO A 101 42.38 -29.88 45.75
CA PRO A 101 42.48 -28.56 46.32
C PRO A 101 41.18 -28.21 47.04
N GLY A 102 41.29 -27.57 48.20
CA GLY A 102 40.16 -27.01 48.94
C GLY A 102 40.28 -25.51 49.06
N HIS A 103 39.20 -24.83 49.48
CA HIS A 103 39.22 -23.37 49.63
C HIS A 103 40.22 -22.88 50.69
N GLU A 104 40.44 -23.64 51.76
CA GLU A 104 41.46 -23.32 52.79
C GLU A 104 42.89 -23.59 52.31
N ASP A 105 43.07 -24.58 51.44
CA ASP A 105 44.37 -24.98 50.94
C ASP A 105 44.33 -25.51 49.49
N THR A 106 44.57 -24.59 48.56
CA THR A 106 44.70 -24.84 47.13
C THR A 106 46.07 -25.43 46.76
N GLY A 107 47.08 -25.30 47.64
CA GLY A 107 48.50 -25.54 47.33
C GLY A 107 49.27 -24.28 46.89
N ILE A 108 48.58 -23.19 46.57
CA ILE A 108 49.18 -21.89 46.25
C ILE A 108 48.89 -20.90 47.40
N PRO A 109 49.90 -20.47 48.18
CA PRO A 109 49.69 -19.63 49.35
C PRO A 109 48.97 -18.30 49.08
N SER A 110 49.23 -17.69 47.92
CA SER A 110 48.59 -16.42 47.54
C SER A 110 47.09 -16.59 47.26
N LEU A 111 46.68 -17.70 46.63
CA LEU A 111 45.27 -18.05 46.44
C LEU A 111 44.59 -18.41 47.77
N ASN A 112 45.27 -19.10 48.69
CA ASN A 112 44.71 -19.39 50.02
C ASN A 112 44.41 -18.10 50.81
N ASN A 113 45.31 -17.11 50.71
CA ASN A 113 45.09 -15.80 51.33
C ASN A 113 43.92 -15.04 50.71
N LEU A 114 43.77 -15.09 49.38
CA LEU A 114 42.61 -14.51 48.69
C LEU A 114 41.32 -15.22 49.09
N ASN A 115 41.33 -16.56 49.14
CA ASN A 115 40.17 -17.36 49.55
C ASN A 115 39.68 -16.97 50.95
N LYS A 116 40.62 -16.86 51.91
CA LYS A 116 40.32 -16.42 53.28
C LYS A 116 39.83 -14.98 53.35
N LYS A 117 40.43 -14.08 52.57
CA LYS A 117 40.06 -12.65 52.55
C LYS A 117 38.66 -12.42 52.01
N HIS A 118 38.26 -13.19 51.00
CA HIS A 118 37.00 -12.99 50.28
C HIS A 118 35.87 -13.94 50.71
N GLY A 119 36.09 -14.74 51.76
CA GLY A 119 35.07 -15.65 52.29
C GLY A 119 34.68 -16.72 51.27
N ILE A 120 35.66 -17.36 50.65
CA ILE A 120 35.42 -18.43 49.68
C ILE A 120 35.09 -19.73 50.40
N SER A 121 33.96 -20.35 50.06
CA SER A 121 33.45 -21.60 50.64
C SER A 121 33.87 -22.83 49.84
N LYS A 122 34.16 -22.69 48.54
CA LYS A 122 34.65 -23.80 47.68
C LYS A 122 35.66 -23.33 46.64
N PHE A 123 36.61 -24.21 46.35
CA PHE A 123 37.59 -24.07 45.29
C PHE A 123 37.75 -25.43 44.63
N GLU A 124 37.26 -25.59 43.40
CA GLU A 124 37.08 -26.90 42.78
C GLU A 124 37.52 -26.87 41.33
N GLN A 125 38.14 -27.95 40.84
CA GLN A 125 38.51 -28.05 39.44
C GLN A 125 37.24 -28.17 38.57
N VAL A 126 37.12 -27.33 37.53
CA VAL A 126 35.91 -27.25 36.69
C VAL A 126 35.68 -28.56 35.93
N ALA A 127 36.72 -29.07 35.28
CA ALA A 127 36.67 -30.32 34.52
C ALA A 127 37.45 -31.43 35.22
N LYS A 128 36.86 -32.62 35.33
CA LYS A 128 37.51 -33.83 35.89
C LYS A 128 38.09 -34.68 34.77
N GLN A 129 39.25 -35.30 35.01
CA GLN A 129 39.85 -36.23 34.05
C GLN A 129 39.02 -37.51 33.90
N GLY A 130 38.60 -37.81 32.67
CA GLY A 130 37.94 -39.06 32.30
C GLY A 130 38.90 -40.07 31.68
N PRO A 131 38.45 -41.32 31.40
CA PRO A 131 39.31 -42.40 30.90
C PRO A 131 39.97 -42.11 29.53
N ARG A 132 39.41 -41.20 28.74
CA ARG A 132 39.90 -40.79 27.41
C ARG A 132 40.56 -39.42 27.39
N SER A 133 40.67 -38.74 28.53
CA SER A 133 41.23 -37.39 28.58
C SER A 133 42.75 -37.42 28.38
N GLY A 134 43.27 -36.57 27.49
CA GLY A 134 44.71 -36.32 27.37
C GLY A 134 45.27 -35.72 28.67
N LYS A 135 46.45 -36.16 29.10
CA LYS A 135 47.04 -35.76 30.40
C LYS A 135 47.42 -34.27 30.48
N ASP A 136 47.70 -33.64 29.34
CA ASP A 136 48.27 -32.29 29.24
C ASP A 136 47.38 -31.28 28.49
N THR A 137 46.07 -31.27 28.76
CA THR A 137 45.18 -30.20 28.26
C THR A 137 45.10 -29.01 29.23
N LEU A 138 44.99 -27.81 28.65
CA LEU A 138 44.77 -26.55 29.36
C LEU A 138 43.40 -26.50 30.06
N LEU A 139 42.44 -27.35 29.65
CA LEU A 139 41.11 -27.43 30.25
C LEU A 139 41.17 -27.78 31.76
N PHE A 140 42.14 -28.58 32.17
CA PHE A 140 42.30 -29.00 33.58
C PHE A 140 42.95 -27.94 34.46
N ASN A 141 43.26 -26.76 33.93
CA ASN A 141 43.80 -25.66 34.71
C ASN A 141 42.70 -24.71 35.21
N TRP A 142 41.44 -24.98 34.89
CA TRP A 142 40.29 -24.18 35.30
C TRP A 142 39.74 -24.64 36.66
N TYR A 143 39.49 -23.66 37.53
CA TYR A 143 38.93 -23.85 38.86
C TYR A 143 37.74 -22.90 39.07
N LYS A 144 36.65 -23.45 39.58
CA LYS A 144 35.50 -22.70 40.06
C LYS A 144 35.73 -22.28 41.51
N VAL A 145 35.50 -21.00 41.77
CA VAL A 145 35.64 -20.38 43.09
C VAL A 145 34.27 -19.92 43.54
N THR A 146 33.79 -20.43 44.68
CA THR A 146 32.45 -20.17 45.21
C THR A 146 32.54 -19.39 46.51
N LEU A 147 31.81 -18.27 46.61
CA LEU A 147 31.70 -17.44 47.81
C LEU A 147 30.80 -18.11 48.86
N ASP A 148 30.98 -17.76 50.13
CA ASP A 148 30.09 -18.11 51.24
C ASP A 148 28.85 -17.20 51.29
N THR A 149 28.18 -17.05 50.15
CA THR A 149 26.94 -16.27 50.01
C THR A 149 25.95 -17.03 49.13
N PRO A 150 24.62 -16.81 49.30
CA PRO A 150 23.63 -17.40 48.42
C PRO A 150 23.89 -17.01 46.97
N ASN A 151 24.02 -18.01 46.11
CA ASN A 151 24.20 -17.77 44.68
C ASN A 151 22.86 -17.43 44.01
N LYS A 152 22.83 -16.36 43.22
CA LYS A 152 21.65 -15.85 42.51
C LYS A 152 22.05 -15.46 41.09
N LYS A 153 21.09 -15.45 40.17
CA LYS A 153 21.24 -14.84 38.84
C LYS A 153 21.29 -13.32 38.99
N ILE A 154 22.31 -12.67 38.43
CA ILE A 154 22.52 -11.22 38.48
C ILE A 154 22.94 -10.65 37.11
N THR A 155 22.65 -9.37 36.86
CA THR A 155 23.04 -8.64 35.64
C THR A 155 24.28 -7.76 35.87
N LYS A 156 24.93 -7.28 34.79
CA LYS A 156 26.12 -6.40 34.88
C LYS A 156 25.90 -5.08 35.65
N GLN A 157 24.65 -4.66 35.75
CA GLN A 157 24.25 -3.39 36.36
C GLN A 157 24.00 -3.52 37.88
N SER A 158 23.95 -4.73 38.43
CA SER A 158 23.67 -4.98 39.85
C SER A 158 24.83 -4.58 40.78
N GLU A 159 24.49 -4.23 42.04
CA GLU A 159 25.48 -3.92 43.06
C GLU A 159 26.33 -5.17 43.41
N GLU A 160 25.69 -6.34 43.41
CA GLU A 160 26.30 -7.65 43.58
C GLU A 160 27.34 -7.94 42.50
N TYR A 161 27.05 -7.61 41.23
CA TYR A 161 28.01 -7.73 40.14
C TYR A 161 29.24 -6.85 40.38
N SER A 162 29.02 -5.60 40.78
CA SER A 162 30.11 -4.67 41.10
C SER A 162 31.00 -5.16 42.25
N LYS A 163 30.41 -5.84 43.25
CA LYS A 163 31.14 -6.48 44.36
C LYS A 163 31.93 -7.69 43.89
N LEU A 164 31.31 -8.59 43.12
CA LEU A 164 31.96 -9.78 42.57
C LEU A 164 33.13 -9.42 41.66
N LYS A 165 32.97 -8.40 40.79
CA LYS A 165 34.02 -7.90 39.91
C LYS A 165 35.26 -7.40 40.66
N LYS A 166 35.09 -6.76 41.82
CA LYS A 166 36.21 -6.34 42.68
C LYS A 166 36.97 -7.56 43.24
N ILE A 167 36.26 -8.62 43.59
CA ILE A 167 36.86 -9.88 44.06
C ILE A 167 37.64 -10.53 42.91
N MET A 168 37.01 -10.71 41.74
CA MET A 168 37.65 -11.25 40.54
C MET A 168 38.93 -10.51 40.14
N ASN A 169 38.94 -9.17 40.25
CA ASN A 169 40.14 -8.36 39.97
C ASN A 169 41.31 -8.66 40.92
N SER A 170 41.04 -9.06 42.16
CA SER A 170 42.10 -9.45 43.11
C SER A 170 42.75 -10.78 42.74
N TYR A 171 41.97 -11.74 42.21
CA TYR A 171 42.49 -13.00 41.67
C TYR A 171 43.23 -12.77 40.36
N LYS A 172 42.76 -11.86 39.51
CA LYS A 172 43.43 -11.49 38.25
C LYS A 172 44.82 -10.88 38.48
N ALA A 173 45.04 -10.24 39.64
CA ALA A 173 46.32 -9.68 40.03
C ALA A 173 47.30 -10.72 40.62
N ASP A 174 46.86 -11.95 40.90
CA ASP A 174 47.74 -13.00 41.44
C ASP A 174 48.70 -13.52 40.35
N PRO A 175 50.02 -13.62 40.63
CA PRO A 175 51.00 -14.06 39.62
C PRO A 175 50.79 -15.48 39.12
N ASN A 176 50.01 -16.31 39.83
CA ASN A 176 49.70 -17.70 39.46
C ASN A 176 48.42 -17.85 38.63
N VAL A 177 47.62 -16.79 38.50
CA VAL A 177 46.38 -16.80 37.73
C VAL A 177 46.64 -16.26 36.33
N GLU A 178 46.21 -16.99 35.32
CA GLU A 178 46.29 -16.62 33.91
C GLU A 178 45.06 -15.81 33.49
N ILE A 179 43.87 -16.32 33.85
CA ILE A 179 42.58 -15.77 33.43
C ILE A 179 41.62 -15.81 34.62
N VAL A 180 40.77 -14.79 34.72
CA VAL A 180 39.60 -14.79 35.60
C VAL A 180 38.40 -14.44 34.74
N GLU A 181 37.39 -15.31 34.78
CA GLU A 181 36.14 -15.21 34.03
C GLU A 181 34.96 -15.36 34.97
N GLN A 182 33.81 -14.85 34.54
CA GLN A 182 32.59 -14.98 35.31
C GLN A 182 31.90 -16.29 34.97
N ASP A 183 31.25 -16.92 35.96
CA ASP A 183 30.44 -18.10 35.70
C ASP A 183 29.07 -17.64 35.16
N ILE A 184 28.82 -17.92 33.89
CA ILE A 184 27.61 -17.51 33.18
C ILE A 184 26.57 -18.63 33.22
N THR A 185 25.29 -18.26 33.36
CA THR A 185 24.20 -19.23 33.16
C THR A 185 24.05 -19.47 31.66
N ILE A 186 24.11 -20.73 31.24
CA ILE A 186 23.77 -21.15 29.87
C ILE A 186 22.40 -21.82 29.94
N THR A 187 21.44 -21.38 29.11
CA THR A 187 20.08 -21.93 29.03
C THR A 187 19.93 -22.71 27.71
N ALA A 188 19.04 -23.70 27.68
CA ALA A 188 18.67 -24.37 26.42
C ALA A 188 17.73 -23.46 25.62
N PHE A 189 17.99 -23.30 24.32
CA PHE A 189 17.11 -22.58 23.38
C PHE A 189 15.80 -23.34 23.18
N LEU A 190 14.67 -22.63 23.07
CA LEU A 190 13.39 -23.24 22.72
C LEU A 190 13.41 -23.70 21.26
N VAL A 191 13.22 -25.00 21.04
CA VAL A 191 13.03 -25.60 19.71
C VAL A 191 11.68 -26.29 19.74
N PRO A 192 10.68 -25.82 18.98
CA PRO A 192 9.38 -26.47 18.89
C PRO A 192 9.49 -27.96 18.50
N ASP A 193 8.66 -28.81 19.11
CA ASP A 193 8.61 -30.25 18.81
C ASP A 193 7.68 -30.62 17.64
N ASP A 194 7.10 -29.60 17.01
CA ASP A 194 6.22 -29.64 15.85
C ASP A 194 6.95 -30.28 14.64
N PRO A 195 6.42 -31.35 14.02
CA PRO A 195 7.11 -32.10 12.98
C PRO A 195 7.55 -31.25 11.78
N TYR A 196 6.72 -30.30 11.33
CA TYR A 196 7.04 -29.47 10.17
C TYR A 196 8.00 -28.31 10.48
N TYR A 197 8.25 -28.02 11.75
CA TYR A 197 9.23 -27.01 12.14
C TYR A 197 10.66 -27.49 11.87
N THR A 198 10.97 -28.77 12.14
CA THR A 198 12.31 -29.34 11.96
C THR A 198 12.53 -30.05 10.62
N SER A 199 11.46 -30.38 9.88
CA SER A 199 11.56 -31.06 8.60
C SER A 199 11.94 -30.12 7.45
N SER A 200 12.44 -30.71 6.37
CA SER A 200 12.82 -29.99 5.15
C SER A 200 12.65 -30.88 3.93
N GLY A 201 12.39 -30.26 2.78
CA GLY A 201 12.30 -30.95 1.49
C GLY A 201 11.09 -31.88 1.35
N SER A 202 10.05 -31.73 2.17
CA SER A 202 8.88 -32.62 2.17
C SER A 202 8.12 -32.66 0.84
N TRP A 203 8.25 -31.61 0.00
CA TRP A 203 7.66 -31.54 -1.34
C TRP A 203 8.71 -31.25 -2.42
N GLY A 204 9.99 -31.59 -2.16
CA GLY A 204 11.09 -31.48 -3.12
C GLY A 204 11.76 -30.11 -3.22
N GLN A 205 11.46 -29.21 -2.27
CA GLN A 205 12.10 -27.91 -2.12
C GLN A 205 13.45 -28.01 -1.37
N SER A 206 14.32 -27.00 -1.51
CA SER A 206 15.68 -27.01 -0.95
C SER A 206 15.83 -26.33 0.41
N TYR A 207 14.72 -25.97 1.05
CA TYR A 207 14.64 -25.19 2.27
C TYR A 207 13.73 -25.89 3.31
N PRO A 208 13.77 -25.47 4.59
CA PRO A 208 12.89 -26.01 5.64
C PRO A 208 11.41 -25.92 5.28
N ASP A 209 10.60 -26.82 5.80
CA ASP A 209 9.15 -26.82 5.49
C ASP A 209 8.46 -25.56 6.04
N LEU A 210 8.82 -25.13 7.27
CA LEU A 210 8.43 -23.84 7.85
C LEU A 210 9.49 -22.74 7.65
N TRP A 211 10.08 -22.62 6.45
CA TRP A 211 11.16 -21.65 6.19
C TRP A 211 10.85 -20.22 6.64
N GLY A 212 9.60 -19.77 6.52
CA GLY A 212 9.19 -18.41 6.89
C GLY A 212 9.41 -18.12 8.38
N ILE A 213 9.09 -19.08 9.24
CA ILE A 213 9.29 -19.00 10.70
C ILE A 213 10.78 -18.85 11.05
N HIS A 214 11.63 -19.66 10.41
CA HIS A 214 13.10 -19.60 10.57
C HIS A 214 13.65 -18.27 10.05
N GLN A 215 13.20 -17.81 8.87
CA GLN A 215 13.74 -16.63 8.19
C GLN A 215 13.46 -15.33 8.96
N ILE A 216 12.37 -15.29 9.72
CA ILE A 216 12.04 -14.15 10.59
C ILE A 216 12.64 -14.28 12.00
N ASN A 217 13.55 -15.23 12.24
CA ASN A 217 14.21 -15.42 13.55
C ASN A 217 13.21 -15.63 14.72
N SER A 218 12.16 -16.44 14.50
CA SER A 218 11.13 -16.66 15.52
C SER A 218 11.67 -17.39 16.76
N GLU A 219 12.66 -18.26 16.59
CA GLU A 219 13.22 -19.05 17.71
C GLU A 219 13.81 -18.17 18.81
N SER A 220 14.65 -17.23 18.41
CA SER A 220 15.29 -16.28 19.32
C SER A 220 14.26 -15.38 19.99
N ALA A 221 13.18 -15.01 19.29
CA ALA A 221 12.07 -14.27 19.87
C ALA A 221 11.31 -15.10 20.92
N TRP A 222 11.11 -16.40 20.66
CA TRP A 222 10.39 -17.31 21.56
C TRP A 222 11.12 -17.61 22.86
N ASP A 223 12.45 -17.47 22.88
CA ASP A 223 13.22 -17.48 24.13
C ASP A 223 12.84 -16.30 25.07
N GLN A 224 12.23 -15.24 24.52
CA GLN A 224 11.74 -14.08 25.28
C GLN A 224 10.23 -14.20 25.57
N THR A 225 9.42 -14.48 24.54
CA THR A 225 7.99 -14.74 24.69
C THR A 225 7.43 -15.59 23.55
N VAL A 226 6.51 -16.47 23.88
CA VAL A 226 5.76 -17.32 22.92
C VAL A 226 4.36 -16.76 22.64
N GLY A 227 4.08 -15.52 23.07
CA GLY A 227 2.75 -14.93 23.03
C GLY A 227 1.99 -15.11 24.35
N SER A 228 0.80 -14.51 24.42
CA SER A 228 -0.05 -14.54 25.61
C SER A 228 -1.52 -14.74 25.23
N PRO A 229 -2.28 -15.57 25.95
CA PRO A 229 -3.70 -15.76 25.71
C PRO A 229 -4.54 -14.50 25.97
N SER A 230 -3.95 -13.47 26.57
CA SER A 230 -4.59 -12.15 26.74
C SER A 230 -4.53 -11.28 25.47
N ILE A 231 -3.71 -11.65 24.49
CA ILE A 231 -3.61 -10.91 23.23
C ILE A 231 -4.52 -11.60 22.20
N ILE A 232 -5.56 -10.87 21.81
CA ILE A 232 -6.54 -11.31 20.82
C ILE A 232 -6.13 -10.73 19.47
N VAL A 233 -6.02 -11.61 18.48
CA VAL A 233 -5.82 -11.28 17.07
C VAL A 233 -7.09 -11.61 16.31
N ALA A 234 -7.73 -10.61 15.72
CA ALA A 234 -8.86 -10.80 14.83
C ALA A 234 -8.36 -11.24 13.45
N ASP A 235 -8.76 -12.43 13.02
CA ASP A 235 -8.59 -12.91 11.65
C ASP A 235 -9.84 -12.57 10.85
N ILE A 236 -9.77 -11.47 10.10
CA ILE A 236 -10.89 -10.92 9.33
C ILE A 236 -10.79 -11.46 7.90
N ASP A 237 -11.49 -12.56 7.62
CA ASP A 237 -11.24 -13.36 6.43
C ASP A 237 -12.46 -14.25 6.03
N THR A 238 -12.23 -15.46 5.54
CA THR A 238 -13.24 -16.47 5.17
C THR A 238 -13.78 -17.28 6.34
N GLY A 239 -13.42 -16.91 7.57
CA GLY A 239 -13.68 -17.70 8.78
C GLY A 239 -12.49 -18.59 9.15
N VAL A 240 -12.60 -19.30 10.27
CA VAL A 240 -11.55 -20.19 10.79
C VAL A 240 -12.15 -21.56 11.12
N ASP A 241 -11.47 -22.63 10.72
CA ASP A 241 -11.81 -23.98 11.16
C ASP A 241 -11.44 -24.16 12.64
N ARG A 242 -12.36 -23.74 13.52
CA ARG A 242 -12.23 -23.82 14.98
C ARG A 242 -12.07 -25.25 15.51
N ASN A 243 -12.31 -26.28 14.69
CA ASN A 243 -12.15 -27.68 15.08
C ASN A 243 -10.78 -28.25 14.72
N HIS A 244 -9.96 -27.50 13.97
CA HIS A 244 -8.63 -27.92 13.57
C HIS A 244 -7.77 -28.25 14.80
N GLU A 245 -7.13 -29.42 14.81
CA GLU A 245 -6.41 -29.93 15.99
C GLU A 245 -5.28 -29.02 16.46
N ASP A 246 -4.70 -28.27 15.54
CA ASP A 246 -3.61 -27.32 15.75
C ASP A 246 -4.06 -25.87 16.05
N LEU A 247 -5.36 -25.61 16.12
CA LEU A 247 -5.92 -24.26 16.36
C LEU A 247 -6.97 -24.18 17.45
N ARG A 248 -7.77 -25.24 17.66
CA ARG A 248 -8.97 -25.20 18.51
C ARG A 248 -8.74 -24.62 19.91
N ASP A 249 -7.58 -24.87 20.51
CA ASP A 249 -7.26 -24.40 21.87
C ASP A 249 -6.77 -22.94 21.88
N ASN A 250 -6.43 -22.39 20.71
CA ASN A 250 -6.08 -20.98 20.50
C ASN A 250 -7.24 -20.15 19.92
N MET A 251 -8.42 -20.70 19.76
CA MET A 251 -9.60 -19.89 19.45
C MET A 251 -9.94 -18.97 20.62
N TRP A 252 -10.19 -17.70 20.32
CA TRP A 252 -10.80 -16.76 21.25
C TRP A 252 -12.23 -17.20 21.56
N VAL A 253 -12.68 -16.93 22.78
CA VAL A 253 -14.04 -17.18 23.21
C VAL A 253 -14.65 -15.90 23.75
N ASN A 254 -15.85 -15.56 23.30
CA ASN A 254 -16.62 -14.48 23.91
C ASN A 254 -17.13 -14.96 25.27
N THR A 255 -16.50 -14.51 26.36
CA THR A 255 -16.93 -14.85 27.72
C THR A 255 -18.21 -14.12 28.16
N GLY A 256 -18.70 -13.17 27.35
CA GLY A 256 -19.99 -12.52 27.52
C GLY A 256 -21.17 -13.40 27.13
N GLU A 257 -20.95 -14.39 26.24
CA GLU A 257 -21.99 -15.26 25.69
C GLU A 257 -22.13 -16.60 26.45
N VAL A 258 -23.35 -17.08 26.54
CA VAL A 258 -23.65 -18.48 26.88
C VAL A 258 -23.96 -19.23 25.58
N PRO A 259 -23.10 -20.15 25.14
CA PRO A 259 -23.20 -20.72 23.80
C PRO A 259 -24.51 -21.48 23.58
N ASP A 260 -25.07 -21.32 22.38
CA ASP A 260 -26.23 -22.02 21.84
C ASP A 260 -27.55 -21.75 22.62
N ASN A 261 -27.70 -20.58 23.25
CA ASN A 261 -28.91 -20.25 24.02
C ASN A 261 -29.94 -19.42 23.22
N GLY A 262 -29.55 -18.88 22.05
CA GLY A 262 -30.37 -18.06 21.16
C GLY A 262 -30.56 -16.62 21.63
N ILE A 263 -29.67 -16.10 22.49
CA ILE A 263 -29.73 -14.79 23.13
C ILE A 263 -28.39 -14.08 22.89
N ASP A 264 -28.45 -12.79 22.61
CA ASP A 264 -27.31 -11.88 22.68
C ASP A 264 -27.14 -11.48 24.16
N ASP A 265 -26.29 -12.22 24.88
CA ASP A 265 -26.15 -12.13 26.34
C ASP A 265 -25.36 -10.88 26.76
N ASP A 266 -24.40 -10.45 25.94
CA ASP A 266 -23.57 -9.27 26.19
C ASP A 266 -24.18 -7.96 25.62
N GLY A 267 -25.21 -8.07 24.77
CA GLY A 267 -25.95 -6.96 24.18
C GLY A 267 -25.19 -6.24 23.07
N ASN A 268 -24.22 -6.90 22.44
CA ASN A 268 -23.37 -6.33 21.40
C ASN A 268 -24.03 -6.29 20.01
N GLY A 269 -25.21 -6.88 19.86
CA GLY A 269 -25.99 -6.95 18.63
C GLY A 269 -25.85 -8.27 17.85
N TYR A 270 -25.07 -9.22 18.35
CA TYR A 270 -24.72 -10.48 17.69
C TYR A 270 -25.06 -11.66 18.60
N VAL A 271 -26.08 -12.44 18.23
CA VAL A 271 -26.61 -13.53 19.07
C VAL A 271 -25.64 -14.72 19.09
N ASP A 272 -25.22 -15.19 20.28
CA ASP A 272 -24.38 -16.38 20.45
C ASP A 272 -23.02 -16.32 19.70
N ASP A 273 -22.41 -15.15 19.54
CA ASP A 273 -21.14 -14.91 18.81
C ASP A 273 -19.87 -15.44 19.50
N TYR A 274 -19.96 -16.67 20.03
CA TYR A 274 -19.04 -17.27 20.98
C TYR A 274 -17.59 -17.41 20.49
N TYR A 275 -17.36 -17.56 19.18
CA TYR A 275 -16.01 -17.63 18.57
C TYR A 275 -15.72 -16.43 17.64
N GLY A 276 -16.66 -15.48 17.54
CA GLY A 276 -16.74 -14.44 16.51
C GLY A 276 -18.03 -14.57 15.69
N TRP A 277 -18.06 -13.92 14.52
CA TRP A 277 -19.29 -13.72 13.74
C TRP A 277 -19.10 -13.93 12.22
N ASP A 278 -20.17 -14.34 11.54
CA ASP A 278 -20.26 -14.49 10.09
C ASP A 278 -21.25 -13.50 9.45
N TRP A 279 -20.73 -12.46 8.80
CA TRP A 279 -21.52 -11.48 8.04
C TRP A 279 -21.99 -12.01 6.68
N VAL A 280 -21.40 -13.09 6.15
CA VAL A 280 -21.83 -13.69 4.87
C VAL A 280 -23.22 -14.32 5.02
N ASN A 281 -23.44 -15.01 6.14
CA ASN A 281 -24.69 -15.71 6.44
C ASN A 281 -25.54 -15.01 7.50
N ASP A 282 -25.01 -13.97 8.15
CA ASP A 282 -25.63 -13.23 9.25
C ASP A 282 -25.94 -14.15 10.44
N ASP A 283 -24.95 -14.91 10.86
CA ASP A 283 -25.03 -15.88 11.96
C ASP A 283 -23.73 -15.97 12.78
N ASN A 284 -23.79 -16.78 13.84
CA ASN A 284 -22.72 -16.97 14.81
C ASN A 284 -21.73 -18.09 14.45
N ASP A 285 -21.72 -18.56 13.19
CA ASP A 285 -20.87 -19.66 12.75
C ASP A 285 -19.77 -19.17 11.78
N PRO A 286 -18.66 -18.58 12.27
CA PRO A 286 -17.54 -18.17 11.44
C PRO A 286 -16.66 -19.36 10.99
N MET A 287 -17.26 -20.52 10.72
CA MET A 287 -16.57 -21.71 10.20
C MET A 287 -16.03 -21.43 8.79
N ASP A 288 -14.78 -21.83 8.55
CA ASP A 288 -14.15 -21.63 7.26
C ASP A 288 -14.63 -22.67 6.23
N ASP A 289 -15.22 -22.16 5.14
CA ASP A 289 -15.70 -22.93 3.99
C ASP A 289 -14.89 -22.66 2.71
N HIS A 290 -13.77 -21.94 2.84
CA HIS A 290 -12.86 -21.63 1.74
C HIS A 290 -11.41 -22.10 1.99
N GLY A 291 -10.96 -22.02 3.24
CA GLY A 291 -9.64 -22.43 3.72
C GLY A 291 -8.62 -21.30 3.86
N HIS A 292 -8.98 -20.05 3.54
CA HIS A 292 -8.02 -18.93 3.53
C HIS A 292 -7.75 -18.43 4.94
N GLY A 293 -8.81 -18.08 5.68
CA GLY A 293 -8.70 -17.65 7.07
C GLY A 293 -8.04 -18.72 7.93
N THR A 294 -8.40 -19.99 7.77
CA THR A 294 -7.72 -21.07 8.52
C THR A 294 -6.22 -21.13 8.25
N HIS A 295 -5.76 -20.88 7.03
CA HIS A 295 -4.32 -20.83 6.70
C HIS A 295 -3.64 -19.62 7.34
N CYS A 296 -4.29 -18.46 7.30
CA CYS A 296 -3.83 -17.23 7.95
C CYS A 296 -3.77 -17.39 9.48
N ALA A 297 -4.83 -17.89 10.11
CA ALA A 297 -4.91 -18.18 11.54
C ALA A 297 -3.78 -19.11 12.03
N GLY A 298 -3.45 -20.16 11.27
CA GLY A 298 -2.31 -21.03 11.59
C GLY A 298 -0.97 -20.32 11.54
N THR A 299 -0.78 -19.44 10.57
CA THR A 299 0.45 -18.64 10.46
C THR A 299 0.57 -17.67 11.65
N ILE A 300 -0.56 -17.14 12.15
CA ILE A 300 -0.59 -16.27 13.32
C ILE A 300 -0.29 -17.07 14.60
N ALA A 301 -1.06 -18.13 14.89
CA ALA A 301 -1.09 -18.78 16.20
C ALA A 301 -1.45 -20.27 16.18
N ALA A 302 -0.98 -21.06 15.19
CA ALA A 302 -0.96 -22.51 15.36
C ALA A 302 -0.19 -22.88 16.64
N ILE A 303 -0.72 -23.86 17.38
CA ILE A 303 -0.25 -24.20 18.72
C ILE A 303 1.14 -24.84 18.62
N GLY A 304 2.16 -24.19 19.17
CA GLY A 304 3.50 -24.77 19.23
C GLY A 304 3.67 -25.77 20.37
N ASN A 305 4.65 -26.66 20.23
CA ASN A 305 5.02 -27.68 21.24
C ASN A 305 3.91 -28.68 21.59
N ASN A 306 3.06 -29.02 20.62
CA ASN A 306 1.98 -30.00 20.77
C ASN A 306 2.27 -31.33 20.04
N SER A 307 3.48 -31.50 19.52
CA SER A 307 3.97 -32.65 18.75
C SER A 307 3.20 -32.96 17.45
N ILE A 308 2.41 -32.02 16.93
CA ILE A 308 1.71 -32.16 15.64
C ILE A 308 2.05 -30.98 14.73
N GLY A 309 1.82 -31.14 13.43
CA GLY A 309 1.72 -29.98 12.55
C GLY A 309 2.83 -28.95 12.53
N VAL A 310 2.37 -27.70 12.62
CA VAL A 310 3.11 -26.45 12.41
C VAL A 310 2.98 -25.57 13.64
N VAL A 311 3.86 -24.56 13.74
CA VAL A 311 3.82 -23.55 14.79
C VAL A 311 3.58 -22.17 14.18
N GLY A 312 2.66 -21.39 14.77
CA GLY A 312 2.41 -20.00 14.36
C GLY A 312 3.44 -19.04 14.95
N VAL A 313 3.49 -17.80 14.46
CA VAL A 313 4.45 -16.80 14.97
C VAL A 313 4.20 -16.49 16.46
N SER A 314 2.94 -16.41 16.90
CA SER A 314 2.54 -16.17 18.30
C SER A 314 1.73 -17.35 18.86
N PRO A 315 2.38 -18.48 19.18
CA PRO A 315 1.70 -19.75 19.42
C PRO A 315 0.83 -19.81 20.68
N ASN A 316 0.84 -18.78 21.55
CA ASN A 316 -0.05 -18.68 22.71
C ASN A 316 -1.12 -17.57 22.62
N SER A 317 -1.18 -16.82 21.51
CA SER A 317 -2.20 -15.77 21.31
C SER A 317 -3.55 -16.38 20.93
N LYS A 318 -4.64 -15.60 21.07
CA LYS A 318 -5.99 -16.04 20.73
C LYS A 318 -6.49 -15.50 19.40
N ILE A 319 -7.14 -16.34 18.60
CA ILE A 319 -7.71 -16.00 17.29
C ILE A 319 -9.21 -15.77 17.42
N MET A 320 -9.66 -14.55 17.12
CA MET A 320 -11.07 -14.20 16.95
C MET A 320 -11.41 -14.38 15.46
N ALA A 321 -12.37 -15.27 15.15
CA ALA A 321 -12.72 -15.61 13.77
C ALA A 321 -13.82 -14.68 13.25
N LEU A 322 -13.50 -13.81 12.30
CA LEU A 322 -14.45 -12.87 11.72
C LEU A 322 -14.62 -13.15 10.23
N LYS A 323 -15.76 -13.72 9.87
CA LYS A 323 -16.04 -14.15 8.50
C LYS A 323 -16.85 -13.09 7.78
N PHE A 324 -16.26 -12.51 6.74
CA PHE A 324 -16.98 -11.63 5.81
C PHE A 324 -16.75 -12.02 4.34
N LEU A 325 -15.78 -12.92 4.08
CA LEU A 325 -15.55 -13.52 2.78
C LEU A 325 -16.26 -14.88 2.68
N ASN A 326 -17.01 -15.07 1.60
CA ASN A 326 -17.75 -16.30 1.33
C ASN A 326 -16.85 -17.45 0.84
N SER A 327 -17.44 -18.60 0.56
CA SER A 327 -16.76 -19.80 0.05
C SER A 327 -16.03 -19.62 -1.29
N GLY A 328 -16.23 -18.48 -1.98
CA GLY A 328 -15.50 -18.08 -3.20
C GLY A 328 -14.41 -17.04 -2.95
N GLY A 329 -14.13 -16.69 -1.69
CA GLY A 329 -13.13 -15.69 -1.29
C GLY A 329 -13.55 -14.24 -1.58
N SER A 330 -14.85 -13.95 -1.64
CA SER A 330 -15.40 -12.62 -1.93
C SER A 330 -16.35 -12.15 -0.83
N GLY A 331 -16.40 -10.84 -0.57
CA GLY A 331 -17.26 -10.24 0.45
C GLY A 331 -17.51 -8.75 0.17
N TYR A 332 -18.36 -8.12 0.98
CA TYR A 332 -18.69 -6.70 0.84
C TYR A 332 -17.80 -5.83 1.73
N LEU A 333 -17.45 -4.64 1.22
CA LEU A 333 -16.69 -3.63 1.95
C LEU A 333 -17.41 -3.16 3.23
N SER A 334 -18.75 -3.13 3.24
CA SER A 334 -19.55 -2.82 4.44
C SER A 334 -19.29 -3.82 5.58
N ASP A 335 -19.20 -5.10 5.23
CA ASP A 335 -19.08 -6.18 6.20
C ASP A 335 -17.65 -6.22 6.77
N ALA A 336 -16.66 -5.90 5.93
CA ALA A 336 -15.28 -5.69 6.39
C ALA A 336 -15.16 -4.53 7.39
N VAL A 337 -15.91 -3.44 7.18
CA VAL A 337 -15.95 -2.31 8.12
C VAL A 337 -16.58 -2.72 9.45
N GLU A 338 -17.68 -3.46 9.42
CA GLU A 338 -18.30 -3.98 10.65
C GLU A 338 -17.40 -4.98 11.38
N ALA A 339 -16.70 -5.85 10.65
CA ALA A 339 -15.74 -6.78 11.23
C ALA A 339 -14.57 -6.05 11.92
N LEU A 340 -14.03 -4.99 11.32
CA LEU A 340 -13.00 -4.16 11.96
C LEU A 340 -13.51 -3.50 13.24
N ARG A 341 -14.70 -2.88 13.18
CA ARG A 341 -15.33 -2.26 14.37
C ARG A 341 -15.55 -3.30 15.46
N TYR A 342 -16.19 -4.42 15.12
CA TYR A 342 -16.47 -5.53 16.04
C TYR A 342 -15.19 -6.02 16.71
N ALA A 343 -14.13 -6.28 15.93
CA ALA A 343 -12.84 -6.73 16.46
C ALA A 343 -12.33 -5.78 17.56
N SER A 344 -12.30 -4.48 17.27
CA SER A 344 -11.86 -3.47 18.22
C SER A 344 -12.74 -3.41 19.47
N ASP A 345 -14.06 -3.42 19.31
CA ASP A 345 -15.02 -3.31 20.41
C ASP A 345 -14.97 -4.53 21.34
N MET A 346 -14.68 -5.71 20.77
CA MET A 346 -14.50 -6.97 21.52
C MET A 346 -13.08 -7.15 22.08
N GLY A 347 -12.23 -6.13 21.95
CA GLY A 347 -10.91 -6.08 22.58
C GLY A 347 -9.78 -6.76 21.81
N ALA A 348 -9.96 -7.01 20.50
CA ALA A 348 -8.85 -7.39 19.64
C ALA A 348 -7.78 -6.29 19.65
N ARG A 349 -6.53 -6.69 19.90
CA ARG A 349 -5.39 -5.76 19.89
C ARG A 349 -4.70 -5.69 18.54
N VAL A 350 -4.91 -6.70 17.71
CA VAL A 350 -4.36 -6.82 16.36
C VAL A 350 -5.44 -7.31 15.43
N SER A 351 -5.53 -6.77 14.21
CA SER A 351 -6.33 -7.35 13.12
C SER A 351 -5.42 -7.76 11.97
N SER A 352 -5.59 -8.99 11.49
CA SER A 352 -4.98 -9.51 10.26
C SER A 352 -5.99 -9.41 9.12
N ASN A 353 -5.64 -8.68 8.07
CA ASN A 353 -6.53 -8.40 6.94
C ASN A 353 -5.87 -8.87 5.63
N SER A 354 -6.05 -10.15 5.32
CA SER A 354 -5.40 -10.83 4.20
C SER A 354 -6.18 -10.69 2.87
N TRP A 355 -6.82 -9.54 2.69
CA TRP A 355 -7.72 -9.23 1.58
C TRP A 355 -7.50 -7.79 1.08
N GLY A 356 -8.03 -7.49 -0.10
CA GLY A 356 -7.98 -6.15 -0.66
C GLY A 356 -8.62 -6.06 -2.04
N GLY A 357 -8.83 -4.83 -2.51
CA GLY A 357 -9.40 -4.52 -3.81
C GLY A 357 -8.68 -3.34 -4.47
N SER A 358 -8.81 -3.22 -5.80
CA SER A 358 -8.28 -2.08 -6.55
C SER A 358 -9.02 -0.79 -6.22
N GLY A 359 -8.31 0.33 -6.21
CA GLY A 359 -8.81 1.65 -5.86
C GLY A 359 -8.65 1.97 -4.37
N THR A 360 -9.26 3.07 -3.96
CA THR A 360 -9.21 3.61 -2.61
C THR A 360 -10.63 3.67 -2.03
N SER A 361 -10.75 3.67 -0.71
CA SER A 361 -12.05 3.72 -0.02
C SER A 361 -11.98 4.60 1.21
N ALA A 362 -12.61 5.78 1.14
CA ALA A 362 -12.69 6.70 2.27
C ALA A 362 -13.41 6.07 3.48
N MET A 363 -14.43 5.25 3.25
CA MET A 363 -15.16 4.57 4.33
C MET A 363 -14.27 3.57 5.07
N LEU A 364 -13.41 2.84 4.34
CA LEU A 364 -12.49 1.89 4.96
C LEU A 364 -11.32 2.62 5.64
N ASP A 365 -10.85 3.74 5.07
CA ASP A 365 -9.88 4.61 5.73
C ASP A 365 -10.42 5.17 7.06
N ASP A 366 -11.69 5.60 7.10
CA ASP A 366 -12.36 6.05 8.33
C ASP A 366 -12.51 4.90 9.36
N ALA A 367 -12.86 3.70 8.92
CA ALA A 367 -12.98 2.53 9.80
C ALA A 367 -11.62 2.11 10.39
N ILE A 368 -10.57 2.08 9.57
CA ILE A 368 -9.20 1.81 10.02
C ILE A 368 -8.73 2.90 10.98
N GLN A 369 -9.05 4.17 10.71
CA GLN A 369 -8.77 5.24 11.64
C GLN A 369 -9.49 5.05 12.97
N TYR A 370 -10.77 4.70 12.96
CA TYR A 370 -11.55 4.46 14.18
C TYR A 370 -10.91 3.40 15.08
N VAL A 371 -10.59 2.22 14.52
CA VAL A 371 -10.00 1.13 15.32
C VAL A 371 -8.55 1.42 15.71
N HIS A 372 -7.82 2.17 14.88
CA HIS A 372 -6.51 2.67 15.24
C HIS A 372 -6.59 3.64 16.43
N ASP A 373 -7.59 4.52 16.47
CA ASP A 373 -7.79 5.44 17.59
C ASP A 373 -8.22 4.70 18.89
N GLN A 374 -8.76 3.47 18.78
CA GLN A 374 -8.98 2.55 19.92
C GLN A 374 -7.70 1.77 20.32
N GLY A 375 -6.59 1.93 19.60
CA GLY A 375 -5.31 1.29 19.90
C GLY A 375 -5.10 -0.09 19.27
N MET A 376 -5.94 -0.48 18.30
CA MET A 376 -5.75 -1.73 17.55
C MET A 376 -4.63 -1.56 16.50
N VAL A 377 -3.77 -2.58 16.37
CA VAL A 377 -2.76 -2.68 15.30
C VAL A 377 -3.41 -3.29 14.07
N VAL A 378 -3.47 -2.53 12.97
CA VAL A 378 -4.11 -2.98 11.72
C VAL A 378 -3.05 -3.42 10.72
N VAL A 379 -3.03 -4.71 10.37
CA VAL A 379 -2.07 -5.29 9.42
C VAL A 379 -2.82 -5.70 8.14
N VAL A 380 -2.34 -5.26 6.98
CA VAL A 380 -3.02 -5.43 5.69
C VAL A 380 -2.08 -5.98 4.63
N ALA A 381 -2.60 -6.83 3.75
CA ALA A 381 -1.86 -7.32 2.58
C ALA A 381 -1.64 -6.19 1.55
N ALA A 382 -0.42 -6.11 0.97
CA ALA A 382 -0.14 -5.13 -0.08
C ALA A 382 -0.92 -5.39 -1.39
N GLY A 383 -1.31 -6.64 -1.65
CA GLY A 383 -1.96 -7.09 -2.88
C GLY A 383 -1.02 -7.85 -3.83
N ASN A 384 -1.61 -8.56 -4.79
CA ASN A 384 -0.93 -9.57 -5.60
C ASN A 384 -0.92 -9.24 -7.12
N SER A 385 -0.84 -7.96 -7.48
CA SER A 385 -0.93 -7.48 -8.87
C SER A 385 0.37 -6.90 -9.43
N ASN A 386 1.46 -6.93 -8.67
CA ASN A 386 2.73 -6.27 -8.99
C ASN A 386 2.55 -4.79 -9.40
N ALA A 387 1.71 -4.07 -8.66
CA ALA A 387 1.35 -2.67 -8.87
C ALA A 387 1.63 -1.84 -7.59
N ASP A 388 1.46 -0.53 -7.69
CA ASP A 388 1.62 0.37 -6.55
C ASP A 388 0.50 0.12 -5.51
N ALA A 389 0.88 -0.17 -4.27
CA ALA A 389 -0.04 -0.45 -3.17
C ALA A 389 -0.90 0.77 -2.80
N LEU A 390 -0.52 1.99 -3.20
CA LEU A 390 -1.37 3.18 -3.06
C LEU A 390 -2.67 3.10 -3.87
N ASP A 391 -2.72 2.25 -4.89
CA ASP A 391 -3.90 2.03 -5.73
C ASP A 391 -4.75 0.82 -5.25
N PHE A 392 -4.57 0.35 -4.01
CA PHE A 392 -5.31 -0.79 -3.44
C PHE A 392 -5.81 -0.50 -2.03
N THR A 393 -7.03 -0.88 -1.71
CA THR A 393 -7.63 -0.73 -0.37
C THR A 393 -7.81 -2.10 0.30
N PRO A 394 -7.50 -2.27 1.60
CA PRO A 394 -7.03 -1.27 2.57
C PRO A 394 -5.52 -0.96 2.53
N ALA A 395 -4.75 -1.59 1.63
CA ALA A 395 -3.29 -1.42 1.54
C ALA A 395 -2.85 0.05 1.50
N SER A 396 -3.66 0.95 0.98
CA SER A 396 -3.38 2.37 0.81
C SER A 396 -3.59 3.23 2.07
N SER A 397 -4.01 2.65 3.20
CA SER A 397 -4.40 3.39 4.42
C SER A 397 -3.21 3.79 5.30
N ASP A 398 -3.10 5.06 5.68
CA ASP A 398 -1.93 5.60 6.43
C ASP A 398 -1.68 4.89 7.77
N ARG A 399 -2.77 4.49 8.43
CA ARG A 399 -2.79 3.89 9.76
C ARG A 399 -2.66 2.36 9.77
N ALA A 400 -2.55 1.75 8.60
CA ALA A 400 -2.32 0.31 8.46
C ALA A 400 -0.84 -0.01 8.20
N ILE A 401 -0.38 -1.14 8.73
CA ILE A 401 0.90 -1.78 8.40
C ILE A 401 0.70 -2.58 7.12
N THR A 402 1.25 -2.09 6.01
CA THR A 402 1.10 -2.70 4.68
C THR A 402 2.23 -3.67 4.37
N VAL A 403 1.89 -4.93 4.12
CA VAL A 403 2.86 -6.03 4.08
C VAL A 403 3.08 -6.56 2.65
N ALA A 404 4.31 -6.43 2.16
CA ALA A 404 4.77 -7.05 0.92
C ALA A 404 5.18 -8.52 1.15
N ALA A 405 5.16 -9.32 0.08
CA ALA A 405 5.56 -10.74 0.14
C ALA A 405 6.99 -10.94 -0.37
N SER A 406 7.78 -11.72 0.38
CA SER A 406 9.08 -12.24 -0.06
C SER A 406 9.07 -13.77 -0.22
N ASP A 407 10.06 -14.28 -0.96
CA ASP A 407 10.35 -15.71 -1.06
C ASP A 407 11.53 -16.13 -0.17
N TYR A 408 11.86 -17.44 -0.18
CA TYR A 408 12.91 -18.01 0.66
C TYR A 408 14.32 -17.45 0.38
N ASN A 409 14.53 -16.79 -0.77
CA ASN A 409 15.80 -16.15 -1.13
C ASN A 409 15.83 -14.66 -0.75
N ASP A 410 14.85 -14.19 0.04
CA ASP A 410 14.64 -12.77 0.32
C ASP A 410 14.41 -11.93 -0.95
N ALA A 411 13.92 -12.55 -2.02
CA ALA A 411 13.47 -11.80 -3.19
C ALA A 411 12.01 -11.37 -3.00
N LYS A 412 11.68 -10.15 -3.42
CA LYS A 412 10.28 -9.72 -3.53
C LYS A 412 9.54 -10.70 -4.43
N ALA A 413 8.40 -11.21 -3.96
CA ALA A 413 7.57 -12.09 -4.74
C ALA A 413 7.13 -11.39 -6.04
N SER A 414 7.17 -12.11 -7.16
CA SER A 414 6.90 -11.53 -8.48
C SER A 414 5.49 -10.94 -8.60
N PHE A 415 4.54 -11.42 -7.81
CA PHE A 415 3.17 -10.91 -7.73
C PHE A 415 2.99 -9.80 -6.70
N SER A 416 3.88 -9.62 -5.73
CA SER A 416 3.68 -8.66 -4.64
C SER A 416 3.55 -7.25 -5.20
N ASN A 417 2.53 -6.53 -4.76
CA ASN A 417 2.50 -5.08 -4.91
C ASN A 417 3.68 -4.44 -4.18
N TRP A 418 4.02 -3.22 -4.60
CA TRP A 418 5.19 -2.43 -4.22
C TRP A 418 4.77 -0.97 -4.02
N GLY A 419 5.69 -0.08 -3.65
CA GLY A 419 5.45 1.36 -3.54
C GLY A 419 5.87 1.92 -2.19
N GLN A 420 5.87 3.25 -2.07
CA GLN A 420 6.25 3.92 -0.83
C GLN A 420 5.31 3.59 0.34
N LYS A 421 4.12 3.06 0.06
CA LYS A 421 3.18 2.63 1.09
C LYS A 421 3.62 1.37 1.85
N ILE A 422 4.49 0.53 1.27
CA ILE A 422 4.97 -0.68 1.92
C ILE A 422 5.67 -0.32 3.24
N ASP A 423 5.20 -0.97 4.32
CA ASP A 423 5.80 -0.85 5.64
C ASP A 423 6.95 -1.86 5.77
N VAL A 424 6.67 -3.14 5.56
CA VAL A 424 7.65 -4.23 5.69
C VAL A 424 7.33 -5.34 4.70
N ALA A 425 8.32 -6.19 4.42
CA ALA A 425 8.10 -7.46 3.76
C ALA A 425 8.03 -8.61 4.78
N ALA A 426 7.33 -9.68 4.43
CA ALA A 426 7.33 -10.93 5.20
C ALA A 426 7.23 -12.15 4.28
N PRO A 427 7.56 -13.36 4.78
CA PRO A 427 7.45 -14.60 4.02
C PRO A 427 6.04 -14.79 3.44
N GLY A 428 5.94 -14.86 2.11
CA GLY A 428 4.66 -14.97 1.41
C GLY A 428 4.65 -15.92 0.22
N VAL A 429 5.73 -16.67 -0.02
CA VAL A 429 5.80 -17.66 -1.12
C VAL A 429 6.03 -19.06 -0.56
N ASP A 430 5.17 -19.99 -0.97
CA ASP A 430 5.22 -21.39 -0.54
C ASP A 430 5.18 -21.54 1.00
N ILE A 431 4.20 -20.88 1.62
CA ILE A 431 4.01 -20.87 3.07
C ILE A 431 3.12 -22.04 3.47
N LEU A 432 3.66 -22.93 4.30
CA LEU A 432 2.94 -24.04 4.91
C LEU A 432 2.18 -23.56 6.16
N SER A 433 0.89 -23.88 6.24
CA SER A 433 0.06 -23.63 7.43
C SER A 433 -1.12 -24.62 7.50
N THR A 434 -1.96 -24.46 8.51
CA THR A 434 -3.19 -25.24 8.75
C THR A 434 -4.17 -25.13 7.58
N LYS A 435 -4.90 -26.21 7.33
CA LYS A 435 -5.85 -26.35 6.23
C LYS A 435 -7.22 -26.70 6.80
N ALA A 436 -8.24 -25.90 6.47
CA ALA A 436 -9.62 -26.20 6.82
C ALA A 436 -10.09 -27.56 6.28
N ALA A 437 -11.07 -28.16 6.96
CA ALA A 437 -11.75 -29.36 6.48
C ALA A 437 -12.34 -29.15 5.07
N VAL A 438 -12.95 -27.99 4.82
CA VAL A 438 -13.40 -27.54 3.50
C VAL A 438 -12.42 -26.49 2.97
N CYS A 439 -11.61 -26.88 1.98
CA CYS A 439 -10.61 -25.99 1.40
C CYS A 439 -10.63 -26.06 -0.15
N PRO A 440 -11.58 -25.38 -0.83
CA PRO A 440 -11.60 -25.30 -2.30
C PRO A 440 -10.34 -24.67 -2.91
N MET A 441 -9.58 -23.86 -2.16
CA MET A 441 -8.30 -23.32 -2.66
C MET A 441 -7.15 -24.35 -2.68
N CYS A 442 -7.32 -25.47 -1.98
CA CYS A 442 -6.33 -26.51 -1.83
C CYS A 442 -6.57 -27.61 -2.87
N ASN A 443 -5.65 -27.76 -3.81
CA ASN A 443 -5.59 -28.95 -4.66
C ASN A 443 -4.59 -29.96 -4.07
N ASP A 444 -4.48 -31.14 -4.70
CA ASP A 444 -3.57 -32.20 -4.27
C ASP A 444 -2.10 -31.72 -4.19
N ASP A 445 -1.68 -30.83 -5.09
CA ASP A 445 -0.31 -30.29 -5.12
C ASP A 445 0.02 -29.35 -3.96
N ARG A 446 -1.00 -28.70 -3.40
CA ARG A 446 -0.87 -27.77 -2.26
C ARG A 446 -1.05 -28.47 -0.92
N THR A 447 -1.73 -29.60 -0.89
CA THR A 447 -2.08 -30.30 0.35
C THR A 447 -0.87 -31.03 0.92
N VAL A 448 -0.62 -30.86 2.21
CA VAL A 448 0.45 -31.51 2.96
C VAL A 448 -0.18 -32.34 4.09
N GLY A 449 -0.08 -33.66 3.97
CA GLY A 449 -0.79 -34.56 4.88
C GLY A 449 -2.32 -34.41 4.75
N THR A 450 -3.03 -34.37 5.88
CA THR A 450 -4.50 -34.24 5.91
C THR A 450 -4.95 -32.83 6.26
N TYR A 451 -4.22 -32.19 7.19
CA TYR A 451 -4.63 -30.98 7.89
C TYR A 451 -3.77 -29.75 7.55
N TYR A 452 -2.87 -29.83 6.57
CA TYR A 452 -1.99 -28.71 6.23
C TYR A 452 -1.96 -28.45 4.73
N CYS A 453 -1.61 -27.23 4.33
CA CYS A 453 -1.41 -26.89 2.93
C CYS A 453 -0.44 -25.72 2.74
N ARG A 454 0.03 -25.58 1.50
CA ARG A 454 0.97 -24.55 1.07
C ARG A 454 0.31 -23.56 0.13
N VAL A 455 0.44 -22.28 0.45
CA VAL A 455 -0.15 -21.19 -0.33
C VAL A 455 0.86 -20.04 -0.47
N SER A 456 0.73 -19.26 -1.54
CA SER A 456 1.54 -18.07 -1.79
C SER A 456 0.63 -16.86 -1.97
N GLY A 457 1.01 -15.74 -1.37
CA GLY A 457 0.31 -14.46 -1.46
C GLY A 457 0.84 -13.47 -0.44
N THR A 458 0.59 -12.17 -0.65
CA THR A 458 0.70 -11.17 0.43
C THR A 458 -0.21 -11.52 1.61
N SER A 459 -1.31 -12.21 1.35
CA SER A 459 -2.18 -12.86 2.34
C SER A 459 -1.48 -13.85 3.29
N MET A 460 -0.35 -14.44 2.89
CA MET A 460 0.46 -15.30 3.76
C MET A 460 1.57 -14.51 4.46
N ALA A 461 1.99 -13.38 3.90
CA ALA A 461 2.94 -12.46 4.53
C ALA A 461 2.31 -11.68 5.69
N THR A 462 1.09 -11.16 5.50
CA THR A 462 0.28 -10.42 6.49
C THR A 462 0.16 -11.13 7.85
N PRO A 463 -0.23 -12.41 7.95
CA PRO A 463 -0.39 -13.09 9.23
C PRO A 463 0.94 -13.29 9.98
N HIS A 464 2.09 -13.36 9.30
CA HIS A 464 3.38 -13.36 10.00
C HIS A 464 3.60 -12.04 10.76
N VAL A 465 3.26 -10.91 10.13
CA VAL A 465 3.38 -9.57 10.75
C VAL A 465 2.33 -9.38 11.86
N ALA A 466 1.10 -9.88 11.68
CA ALA A 466 0.08 -9.84 12.72
C ALA A 466 0.48 -10.69 13.95
N GLY A 467 1.03 -11.89 13.73
CA GLY A 467 1.60 -12.70 14.79
C GLY A 467 2.78 -12.02 15.50
N LEU A 468 3.65 -11.33 14.76
CA LEU A 468 4.74 -10.55 15.36
C LEU A 468 4.21 -9.38 16.21
N ALA A 469 3.20 -8.65 15.74
CA ALA A 469 2.54 -7.62 16.53
C ALA A 469 1.98 -8.19 17.85
N ALA A 470 1.39 -9.39 17.81
CA ALA A 470 0.89 -10.08 18.99
C ALA A 470 2.01 -10.52 19.96
N LEU A 471 3.15 -10.99 19.44
CA LEU A 471 4.34 -11.28 20.26
C LEU A 471 4.87 -10.03 20.98
N ILE A 472 4.99 -8.91 20.26
CA ILE A 472 5.45 -7.63 20.84
C ILE A 472 4.52 -7.19 21.98
N LEU A 473 3.21 -7.24 21.74
CA LEU A 473 2.20 -6.88 22.76
C LEU A 473 2.16 -7.86 23.94
N SER A 474 2.61 -9.10 23.75
CA SER A 474 2.74 -10.08 24.83
C SER A 474 3.94 -9.77 25.74
N MET A 475 4.99 -9.10 25.24
CA MET A 475 6.06 -8.56 26.08
C MET A 475 5.63 -7.32 26.83
N ASN A 476 4.93 -6.41 26.12
CA ASN A 476 4.52 -5.13 26.68
C ASN A 476 3.12 -4.72 26.17
N PRO A 477 2.06 -5.02 26.94
CA PRO A 477 0.69 -4.76 26.52
C PRO A 477 0.31 -3.27 26.53
N ASP A 478 1.12 -2.41 27.17
CA ASP A 478 0.88 -0.96 27.27
C ASP A 478 1.33 -0.18 26.02
N LEU A 479 2.03 -0.85 25.09
CA LEU A 479 2.43 -0.24 23.82
C LEU A 479 1.21 0.18 23.01
N THR A 480 1.30 1.37 22.41
CA THR A 480 0.32 1.83 21.42
C THR A 480 0.51 1.09 20.10
N ASN A 481 -0.49 1.18 19.22
CA ASN A 481 -0.39 0.58 17.89
C ASN A 481 0.73 1.19 17.02
N GLU A 482 0.95 2.51 17.11
CA GLU A 482 2.07 3.14 16.41
C GLU A 482 3.42 2.74 17.03
N ASP A 483 3.51 2.54 18.35
CA ASP A 483 4.72 1.96 18.95
C ASP A 483 5.05 0.59 18.35
N VAL A 484 4.05 -0.30 18.27
CA VAL A 484 4.22 -1.64 17.68
C VAL A 484 4.67 -1.54 16.22
N ARG A 485 4.06 -0.67 15.43
CA ARG A 485 4.47 -0.42 14.03
C ARG A 485 5.92 0.02 13.94
N GLN A 486 6.34 0.94 14.80
CA GLN A 486 7.71 1.45 14.81
C GLN A 486 8.72 0.39 15.25
N LEU A 487 8.39 -0.47 16.21
CA LEU A 487 9.23 -1.60 16.62
C LEU A 487 9.41 -2.62 15.49
N ILE A 488 8.33 -2.98 14.80
CA ILE A 488 8.38 -3.90 13.65
C ILE A 488 9.29 -3.36 12.53
N ARG A 489 9.13 -2.08 12.18
CA ARG A 489 9.94 -1.43 11.14
C ARG A 489 11.42 -1.31 11.55
N THR A 490 11.67 -0.97 12.80
CA THR A 490 13.03 -0.77 13.32
C THR A 490 13.78 -2.08 13.53
N GLY A 491 13.06 -3.15 13.90
CA GLY A 491 13.61 -4.49 14.08
C GLY A 491 13.87 -5.23 12.77
N ALA A 492 13.27 -4.80 11.66
CA ALA A 492 13.37 -5.47 10.36
C ALA A 492 14.81 -5.56 9.84
N VAL A 493 15.08 -6.65 9.10
CA VAL A 493 16.31 -6.82 8.32
C VAL A 493 16.16 -6.09 7.00
N ASP A 494 16.95 -5.03 6.83
CA ASP A 494 17.03 -4.24 5.61
C ASP A 494 17.41 -5.10 4.40
N LEU A 495 16.58 -5.04 3.35
CA LEU A 495 16.74 -5.76 2.09
C LEU A 495 16.65 -4.75 0.95
N GLY A 496 17.27 -5.06 -0.19
CA GLY A 496 17.20 -4.18 -1.35
C GLY A 496 18.10 -2.95 -1.22
N ALA A 497 17.52 -1.76 -1.35
CA ALA A 497 18.28 -0.51 -1.26
C ALA A 497 18.37 -0.09 0.21
N GLN A 498 19.54 0.42 0.63
CA GLN A 498 19.74 0.78 2.04
C GLN A 498 18.66 1.72 2.58
N GLY A 499 18.02 1.31 3.67
CA GLY A 499 16.92 2.03 4.30
C GLY A 499 15.57 1.72 3.66
N LYS A 500 14.57 2.59 3.86
CA LYS A 500 13.25 2.33 3.30
C LYS A 500 13.29 2.32 1.77
N ASP A 501 12.78 1.24 1.16
CA ASP A 501 12.59 1.13 -0.29
C ASP A 501 11.17 0.73 -0.69
N ARG A 502 10.90 0.74 -2.00
CA ARG A 502 9.57 0.49 -2.56
C ARG A 502 9.18 -1.00 -2.57
N ASP A 503 10.13 -1.91 -2.50
CA ASP A 503 9.88 -3.35 -2.67
C ASP A 503 9.71 -4.05 -1.32
N PHE A 504 10.49 -3.63 -0.32
CA PHE A 504 10.55 -4.25 1.01
C PHE A 504 10.15 -3.30 2.14
N GLY A 505 9.86 -2.02 1.87
CA GLY A 505 9.60 -1.05 2.93
C GLY A 505 10.85 -0.87 3.79
N TYR A 506 10.72 -1.03 5.10
CA TYR A 506 11.86 -1.01 6.04
C TYR A 506 12.66 -2.33 6.08
N GLY A 507 12.29 -3.32 5.27
CA GLY A 507 12.96 -4.62 5.19
C GLY A 507 12.03 -5.79 5.49
N ARG A 508 12.60 -7.00 5.51
CA ARG A 508 11.87 -8.19 5.97
C ARG A 508 11.74 -8.15 7.49
N ILE A 509 10.56 -8.44 8.03
CA ILE A 509 10.38 -8.55 9.47
C ILE A 509 11.37 -9.52 10.12
N ASP A 510 11.74 -9.19 11.35
CA ASP A 510 12.59 -9.99 12.23
C ASP A 510 11.95 -10.00 13.62
N ALA A 511 11.52 -11.18 14.05
CA ALA A 511 10.78 -11.35 15.28
C ALA A 511 11.65 -11.00 16.49
N ASP A 512 12.86 -11.52 16.57
CA ASP A 512 13.78 -11.25 17.67
C ASP A 512 14.22 -9.79 17.71
N GLY A 513 14.57 -9.23 16.55
CA GLY A 513 14.94 -7.83 16.39
C GLY A 513 13.83 -6.88 16.85
N SER A 514 12.56 -7.21 16.60
CA SER A 514 11.43 -6.38 17.02
C SER A 514 11.04 -6.60 18.48
N VAL A 515 10.99 -7.86 18.94
CA VAL A 515 10.62 -8.23 20.31
C VAL A 515 11.65 -7.72 21.31
N SER A 516 12.95 -7.81 21.02
CA SER A 516 14.02 -7.29 21.88
C SER A 516 13.90 -5.78 22.15
N LEU A 517 13.35 -5.03 21.19
CA LEU A 517 13.14 -3.58 21.31
C LEU A 517 11.89 -3.21 22.15
N SER A 518 10.97 -4.15 22.38
CA SER A 518 9.69 -3.91 23.07
C SER A 518 9.81 -3.64 24.59
N THR A 519 11.01 -3.77 25.15
CA THR A 519 11.33 -3.45 26.54
C THR A 519 11.28 -1.96 26.87
N ALA A 520 11.24 -1.10 25.84
CA ALA A 520 11.08 0.34 25.96
C ALA A 520 10.05 0.86 24.93
N THR A 521 9.43 2.00 25.24
CA THR A 521 8.54 2.70 24.30
C THR A 521 9.37 3.45 23.25
N PRO A 522 9.22 3.15 21.94
CA PRO A 522 9.92 3.88 20.88
C PRO A 522 9.39 5.31 20.72
N LEU A 523 9.94 6.08 19.79
CA LEU A 523 9.26 7.29 19.33
C LEU A 523 8.18 6.89 18.33
N ALA A 524 6.98 7.44 18.50
CA ALA A 524 5.84 7.23 17.60
C ALA A 524 5.49 8.55 16.88
N PRO A 525 6.21 8.94 15.82
CA PRO A 525 5.84 10.11 15.03
C PRO A 525 4.52 9.84 14.31
N MET A 526 3.64 10.85 14.27
CA MET A 526 2.39 10.78 13.52
C MET A 526 2.03 12.13 12.93
N ILE A 527 1.61 12.15 11.67
CA ILE A 527 0.96 13.29 11.01
C ILE A 527 -0.54 13.05 11.05
N THR A 528 -1.31 13.98 11.63
CA THR A 528 -2.77 13.90 11.71
C THR A 528 -3.47 14.79 10.67
N SER A 529 -2.79 15.83 10.18
CA SER A 529 -3.27 16.68 9.10
C SER A 529 -2.09 17.35 8.40
N PRO A 530 -2.10 17.48 7.05
CA PRO A 530 -3.09 16.90 6.14
C PRO A 530 -3.01 15.36 6.11
N GLY A 531 -4.13 14.71 5.79
CA GLY A 531 -4.17 13.26 5.54
C GLY A 531 -3.84 12.94 4.08
N SER A 532 -3.56 11.68 3.77
CA SER A 532 -3.33 11.26 2.38
C SER A 532 -4.49 11.59 1.43
N ARG A 533 -4.19 11.74 0.13
CA ARG A 533 -5.18 12.01 -0.94
C ARG A 533 -5.97 13.30 -0.73
N THR A 534 -5.35 14.29 -0.13
CA THR A 534 -5.95 15.61 0.06
C THR A 534 -5.26 16.65 -0.80
N VAL A 535 -6.03 17.65 -1.22
CA VAL A 535 -5.50 18.82 -1.91
C VAL A 535 -5.01 19.82 -0.88
N VAL A 536 -3.78 20.29 -1.02
CA VAL A 536 -3.14 21.24 -0.11
C VAL A 536 -2.71 22.50 -0.87
N TYR A 537 -2.90 23.65 -0.24
CA TYR A 537 -2.61 24.94 -0.86
C TYR A 537 -2.45 26.06 0.17
N GLY A 538 -1.96 27.22 -0.30
CA GLY A 538 -1.84 28.44 0.49
C GLY A 538 -0.46 28.66 1.13
N GLN A 539 -0.32 29.84 1.73
CA GLN A 539 0.95 30.35 2.28
C GLN A 539 1.27 29.88 3.72
N ALA A 540 0.33 29.22 4.38
CA ALA A 540 0.45 28.85 5.79
C ALA A 540 -0.26 27.54 6.14
N LEU A 541 0.00 26.48 5.36
CA LEU A 541 -0.50 25.14 5.66
C LEU A 541 0.10 24.65 6.98
N GLN A 542 -0.74 24.27 7.94
CA GLN A 542 -0.31 23.72 9.21
C GLN A 542 -0.21 22.20 9.11
N ILE A 543 0.99 21.65 9.30
CA ILE A 543 1.18 20.21 9.50
C ILE A 543 0.98 19.93 10.98
N GLN A 544 -0.08 19.20 11.30
CA GLN A 544 -0.48 18.85 12.67
C GLN A 544 -0.08 17.41 12.96
N GLY A 545 0.29 17.14 14.21
CA GLY A 545 0.60 15.79 14.64
C GLY A 545 1.27 15.71 16.01
N SER A 546 1.95 14.60 16.23
CA SER A 546 2.62 14.28 17.49
C SER A 546 3.98 13.65 17.24
N VAL A 547 4.97 14.07 18.02
CA VAL A 547 6.27 13.41 18.19
C VAL A 547 6.70 13.60 19.64
N LEU A 548 6.71 12.51 20.39
CA LEU A 548 7.09 12.50 21.80
C LEU A 548 7.75 11.18 22.16
N GLY A 549 8.47 11.19 23.29
CA GLY A 549 9.03 9.99 23.89
C GLY A 549 10.23 10.27 24.79
N PRO A 550 10.60 9.32 25.67
CA PRO A 550 11.67 9.49 26.66
C PRO A 550 13.03 9.72 26.00
N ASP A 551 13.27 9.08 24.86
CA ASP A 551 14.52 9.16 24.12
C ASP A 551 14.47 10.16 22.96
N PHE A 552 13.52 11.10 22.94
CA PHE A 552 13.40 12.06 21.85
C PHE A 552 14.63 13.00 21.77
N ALA A 553 15.26 13.08 20.59
CA ALA A 553 16.33 14.03 20.31
C ALA A 553 15.88 15.16 19.38
N SER A 554 15.26 14.82 18.25
CA SER A 554 14.80 15.80 17.26
C SER A 554 13.76 15.21 16.30
N TYR A 555 13.07 16.06 15.54
CA TYR A 555 12.34 15.63 14.34
C TYR A 555 12.59 16.55 13.14
N THR A 556 12.34 16.01 11.95
CA THR A 556 12.36 16.70 10.66
C THR A 556 11.05 16.45 9.93
N VAL A 557 10.46 17.49 9.35
CA VAL A 557 9.34 17.40 8.40
C VAL A 557 9.87 17.66 7.00
N GLU A 558 9.57 16.77 6.06
CA GLU A 558 10.10 16.79 4.70
C GLU A 558 8.99 16.59 3.67
N ALA A 559 9.17 17.14 2.46
CA ALA A 559 8.32 16.89 1.31
C ALA A 559 9.14 16.27 0.17
N GLY A 560 8.62 15.18 -0.39
CA GLY A 560 9.17 14.52 -1.57
C GLY A 560 8.16 14.60 -2.73
N ALA A 561 8.60 15.06 -3.89
CA ALA A 561 7.75 15.18 -5.07
C ALA A 561 7.53 13.82 -5.77
N GLY A 562 6.28 13.55 -6.15
CA GLY A 562 5.81 12.30 -6.74
C GLY A 562 5.50 11.21 -5.72
N ARG A 563 5.03 10.06 -6.22
CA ARG A 563 4.75 8.85 -5.42
C ARG A 563 6.00 8.04 -5.05
N ASP A 564 7.15 8.37 -5.63
CA ASP A 564 8.43 7.72 -5.35
C ASP A 564 9.59 8.73 -5.39
N PRO A 565 9.65 9.61 -4.38
CA PRO A 565 10.63 10.70 -4.34
C PRO A 565 12.04 10.18 -4.07
N VAL A 566 12.99 10.60 -4.92
CA VAL A 566 14.43 10.36 -4.73
C VAL A 566 15.13 11.51 -3.99
N GLU A 567 14.49 12.69 -3.95
CA GLU A 567 14.97 13.89 -3.26
C GLU A 567 13.91 14.36 -2.27
N TRP A 568 14.37 14.88 -1.13
CA TRP A 568 13.50 15.34 -0.04
C TRP A 568 13.86 16.78 0.34
N GLU A 569 12.85 17.65 0.32
CA GLU A 569 12.97 19.03 0.77
C GLU A 569 12.65 19.12 2.26
N THR A 570 13.58 19.64 3.06
CA THR A 570 13.35 19.88 4.49
C THR A 570 12.45 21.10 4.67
N LEU A 571 11.24 20.88 5.20
CA LEU A 571 10.27 21.93 5.49
C LEU A 571 10.47 22.53 6.90
N ALA A 572 10.80 21.68 7.87
CA ALA A 572 11.04 22.11 9.24
C ALA A 572 11.94 21.11 10.00
N THR A 573 12.64 21.61 11.01
CA THR A 573 13.32 20.80 12.02
C THR A 573 13.02 21.33 13.40
N SER A 574 13.04 20.46 14.41
CA SER A 574 12.82 20.83 15.80
C SER A 574 13.51 19.88 16.76
N THR A 575 13.92 20.42 17.90
CA THR A 575 14.42 19.67 19.07
C THR A 575 13.43 19.70 20.23
N SER A 576 12.20 20.14 19.98
CA SER A 576 11.11 20.16 20.97
C SER A 576 10.06 19.10 20.62
N GLN A 577 9.58 18.38 21.63
CA GLN A 577 8.48 17.43 21.47
C GLN A 577 7.17 18.18 21.18
N VAL A 578 6.28 17.54 20.42
CA VAL A 578 4.97 18.08 20.04
C VAL A 578 3.90 17.02 20.33
N ILE A 579 2.80 17.45 20.94
CA ILE A 579 1.65 16.57 21.24
C ILE A 579 0.41 17.26 20.69
N ASN A 580 -0.23 16.63 19.70
CA ASN A 580 -1.45 17.10 19.05
C ASN A 580 -1.37 18.59 18.66
N GLY A 581 -0.28 18.97 17.99
CA GLY A 581 0.01 20.36 17.68
C GLY A 581 0.78 20.55 16.37
N THR A 582 1.12 21.80 16.07
CA THR A 582 1.81 22.17 14.83
C THR A 582 3.24 21.63 14.84
N LEU A 583 3.52 20.72 13.90
CA LEU A 583 4.85 20.20 13.59
C LEU A 583 5.62 21.14 12.66
N ALA A 584 4.93 21.74 11.68
CA ALA A 584 5.48 22.69 10.72
C ALA A 584 4.39 23.64 10.17
N THR A 585 4.80 24.83 9.74
CA THR A 585 3.98 25.71 8.89
C THR A 585 4.65 25.80 7.52
N VAL A 586 3.92 25.41 6.48
CA VAL A 586 4.45 25.24 5.13
C VAL A 586 3.81 26.26 4.20
N ASP A 587 4.63 27.01 3.47
CA ASP A 587 4.17 27.81 2.34
C ASP A 587 4.18 26.94 1.08
N THR A 588 3.01 26.39 0.74
CA THR A 588 2.88 25.53 -0.44
C THR A 588 3.10 26.29 -1.75
N THR A 589 3.05 27.63 -1.74
CA THR A 589 3.32 28.45 -2.94
C THR A 589 4.80 28.46 -3.32
N GLN A 590 5.67 27.88 -2.48
CA GLN A 590 7.07 27.61 -2.81
C GLN A 590 7.31 26.20 -3.36
N LEU A 591 6.31 25.31 -3.28
CA LEU A 591 6.38 23.95 -3.80
C LEU A 591 5.89 23.91 -5.25
N LYS A 592 6.48 23.03 -6.06
CA LYS A 592 5.99 22.78 -7.43
C LYS A 592 4.59 22.18 -7.36
N GLU A 593 3.81 22.39 -8.41
CA GLU A 593 2.52 21.74 -8.54
C GLU A 593 2.67 20.23 -8.76
N GLY A 594 1.77 19.45 -8.18
CA GLY A 594 1.69 18.01 -8.36
C GLY A 594 1.56 17.21 -7.08
N ILE A 595 1.79 15.91 -7.19
CA ILE A 595 1.65 14.94 -6.09
C ILE A 595 2.89 14.94 -5.21
N TYR A 596 2.72 14.84 -3.89
CA TYR A 596 3.77 14.79 -2.89
C TYR A 596 3.54 13.68 -1.84
N ILE A 597 4.65 13.23 -1.25
CA ILE A 597 4.68 12.54 0.03
C ILE A 597 5.25 13.50 1.08
N PHE A 598 4.53 13.68 2.19
CA PHE A 598 5.09 14.38 3.35
C PHE A 598 5.55 13.35 4.37
N ARG A 599 6.78 13.52 4.86
CA ARG A 599 7.42 12.60 5.81
C ARG A 599 7.76 13.34 7.09
N LEU A 600 7.45 12.70 8.21
CA LEU A 600 7.90 13.08 9.54
C LEU A 600 8.91 12.05 10.03
N THR A 601 10.15 12.47 10.23
CA THR A 601 11.24 11.63 10.74
C THR A 601 11.60 12.09 12.15
N ALA A 602 11.38 11.23 13.16
CA ALA A 602 11.82 11.44 14.53
C ALA A 602 13.12 10.69 14.79
N ILE A 603 14.05 11.30 15.53
CA ILE A 603 15.36 10.76 15.86
C ILE A 603 15.46 10.58 17.37
N GLY A 604 15.82 9.37 17.80
CA GLY A 604 16.11 9.04 19.19
C GLY A 604 17.49 9.51 19.64
N THR A 605 17.72 9.63 20.95
CA THR A 605 19.04 9.93 21.53
C THR A 605 20.05 8.81 21.29
N ASP A 606 19.56 7.61 20.99
CA ASP A 606 20.34 6.45 20.54
C ASP A 606 20.66 6.48 19.03
N GLY A 607 20.15 7.47 18.29
CA GLY A 607 20.35 7.64 16.85
C GLY A 607 19.39 6.85 15.97
N LYS A 608 18.45 6.07 16.54
CA LYS A 608 17.42 5.38 15.75
C LYS A 608 16.44 6.37 15.13
N GLN A 609 15.92 6.01 13.97
CA GLN A 609 14.97 6.83 13.22
C GLN A 609 13.61 6.15 13.17
N TYR A 610 12.58 6.95 13.39
CA TYR A 610 11.18 6.53 13.35
C TYR A 610 10.46 7.45 12.38
N GLN A 611 9.53 6.91 11.60
CA GLN A 611 8.98 7.65 10.46
C GLN A 611 7.49 7.47 10.30
N PHE A 612 6.82 8.53 9.85
CA PHE A 612 5.44 8.51 9.40
C PHE A 612 5.33 9.27 8.07
N GLN A 613 4.48 8.78 7.18
CA GLN A 613 4.30 9.36 5.85
C GLN A 613 2.81 9.50 5.54
N VAL A 614 2.47 10.60 4.88
CA VAL A 614 1.20 10.80 4.18
C VAL A 614 1.49 10.95 2.70
N HIS A 615 0.66 10.33 1.87
CA HIS A 615 0.88 10.07 0.46
C HIS A 615 -0.19 10.76 -0.39
N ASP A 616 0.07 10.93 -1.69
CA ASP A 616 -0.88 11.50 -2.63
C ASP A 616 -1.42 12.88 -2.20
N LEU A 617 -0.59 13.70 -1.54
CA LEU A 617 -0.93 15.10 -1.30
C LEU A 617 -0.81 15.88 -2.61
N GLU A 618 -1.90 16.48 -3.08
CA GLU A 618 -1.90 17.28 -4.30
C GLU A 618 -1.67 18.74 -3.94
N VAL A 619 -0.48 19.27 -4.27
CA VAL A 619 -0.21 20.71 -4.21
C VAL A 619 -0.84 21.34 -5.43
N ASP A 620 -1.83 22.22 -5.24
CA ASP A 620 -2.63 22.83 -6.32
C ASP A 620 -2.67 24.36 -6.17
N ASN A 621 -1.78 25.04 -6.89
CA ASN A 621 -1.57 26.49 -6.80
C ASN A 621 -1.78 27.21 -8.15
N PHE A 622 -2.08 26.48 -9.22
CA PHE A 622 -2.38 27.02 -10.53
C PHE A 622 -3.79 26.63 -11.00
N ASP A 623 -4.31 27.36 -11.97
CA ASP A 623 -5.43 26.93 -12.78
C ASP A 623 -4.98 27.07 -14.24
N THR A 624 -4.58 25.93 -14.79
CA THR A 624 -3.91 25.77 -16.08
C THR A 624 -4.67 24.74 -16.89
N ASP A 625 -5.54 25.19 -17.79
CA ASP A 625 -6.38 24.32 -18.61
C ASP A 625 -6.61 24.90 -20.00
N ILE A 626 -6.75 24.00 -20.99
CA ILE A 626 -7.24 24.31 -22.33
C ILE A 626 -8.59 23.60 -22.50
N ALA A 627 -9.66 24.39 -22.43
CA ALA A 627 -11.03 23.92 -22.59
C ALA A 627 -11.45 23.80 -24.07
N TYR A 628 -10.84 24.59 -24.96
CA TYR A 628 -11.07 24.55 -26.41
C TYR A 628 -9.80 25.00 -27.15
N PRO A 629 -9.45 24.45 -28.32
CA PRO A 629 -10.13 23.38 -29.07
C PRO A 629 -10.10 22.02 -28.38
N VAL A 630 -11.00 21.12 -28.79
CA VAL A 630 -11.03 19.73 -28.33
C VAL A 630 -10.99 18.77 -29.52
N SER A 631 -9.99 17.89 -29.55
CA SER A 631 -9.81 16.79 -30.51
C SER A 631 -9.67 17.13 -32.00
N LEU A 632 -10.41 18.11 -32.55
CA LEU A 632 -10.50 18.44 -33.98
C LEU A 632 -10.50 19.96 -34.20
N VAL A 633 -9.72 20.41 -35.18
CA VAL A 633 -9.61 21.82 -35.57
C VAL A 633 -9.59 21.97 -37.10
N SER A 634 -10.21 23.04 -37.60
CA SER A 634 -10.13 23.42 -39.02
C SER A 634 -8.78 24.06 -39.38
N GLN A 635 -8.49 24.19 -40.66
CA GLN A 635 -7.36 25.01 -41.12
C GLN A 635 -7.66 26.52 -41.01
N GLY A 636 -6.73 27.26 -40.41
CA GLY A 636 -6.82 28.71 -40.22
C GLY A 636 -6.57 29.14 -38.76
N ASN A 637 -7.08 30.32 -38.40
CA ASN A 637 -6.96 30.87 -37.05
C ASN A 637 -7.96 30.21 -36.11
N ILE A 638 -7.46 29.58 -35.05
CA ILE A 638 -8.25 28.88 -34.04
C ILE A 638 -8.09 29.60 -32.70
N ASP A 639 -9.19 30.08 -32.13
CA ASP A 639 -9.16 30.58 -30.75
C ASP A 639 -8.94 29.43 -29.77
N VAL A 640 -8.08 29.67 -28.79
CA VAL A 640 -7.77 28.73 -27.72
C VAL A 640 -8.35 29.28 -26.44
N LEU A 641 -9.33 28.60 -25.87
CA LEU A 641 -10.06 29.01 -24.69
C LEU A 641 -9.66 28.14 -23.50
N GLY A 642 -9.57 28.73 -22.32
CA GLY A 642 -9.23 28.02 -21.09
C GLY A 642 -8.93 28.96 -19.94
N SER A 643 -8.15 28.46 -18.98
CA SER A 643 -7.71 29.21 -17.80
C SER A 643 -6.19 29.19 -17.71
N ALA A 644 -5.63 30.36 -17.43
CA ALA A 644 -4.22 30.59 -17.17
C ALA A 644 -4.10 31.59 -16.01
N GLN A 645 -4.07 31.08 -14.78
CA GLN A 645 -3.90 31.90 -13.58
C GLN A 645 -3.15 31.15 -12.47
N THR A 646 -2.60 31.90 -11.53
CA THR A 646 -2.19 31.37 -10.22
C THR A 646 -3.29 31.60 -9.20
N LYS A 647 -3.33 30.80 -8.13
CA LYS A 647 -4.30 30.91 -7.04
C LYS A 647 -3.62 30.79 -5.67
N ASN A 648 -4.41 30.86 -4.60
CA ASN A 648 -3.96 30.55 -3.23
C ASN A 648 -2.79 31.41 -2.69
N GLY A 649 -2.64 32.63 -3.22
CA GLY A 649 -1.59 33.58 -2.80
C GLY A 649 -0.29 33.47 -3.59
N LEU A 650 -0.18 32.54 -4.55
CA LEU A 650 0.89 32.54 -5.53
C LEU A 650 0.65 33.66 -6.55
N LEU A 651 1.66 34.48 -6.84
CA LEU A 651 1.52 35.60 -7.78
C LEU A 651 1.80 35.15 -9.21
N PHE A 652 0.98 35.64 -10.13
CA PHE A 652 1.08 35.34 -11.56
C PHE A 652 2.16 36.22 -12.22
N ASP A 653 2.96 35.63 -13.11
CA ASP A 653 3.92 36.36 -13.95
C ASP A 653 3.46 36.41 -15.42
N HIS A 654 3.40 35.25 -16.08
CA HIS A 654 2.96 35.15 -17.48
C HIS A 654 2.46 33.73 -17.83
N TYR A 655 1.82 33.58 -19.00
CA TYR A 655 1.59 32.27 -19.61
C TYR A 655 2.10 32.21 -21.05
N THR A 656 2.41 31.01 -21.53
CA THR A 656 2.78 30.73 -22.92
C THR A 656 1.88 29.65 -23.50
N LEU A 657 1.64 29.73 -24.81
CA LEU A 657 0.94 28.71 -25.57
C LEU A 657 1.82 28.28 -26.73
N GLU A 658 2.06 26.98 -26.83
CA GLU A 658 2.94 26.37 -27.83
C GLU A 658 2.27 25.14 -28.44
N TRP A 659 2.79 24.66 -29.58
CA TRP A 659 2.32 23.45 -30.22
C TRP A 659 3.48 22.60 -30.76
N GLY A 660 3.25 21.30 -30.91
CA GLY A 660 4.20 20.36 -31.54
C GLY A 660 3.50 19.24 -32.29
N GLY A 661 4.18 18.64 -33.27
CA GLY A 661 3.62 17.56 -34.09
C GLY A 661 3.62 16.20 -33.38
N GLY A 662 2.51 15.47 -33.48
CA GLY A 662 2.26 14.20 -32.83
C GLY A 662 1.56 14.34 -31.46
N THR A 663 1.37 13.21 -30.79
CA THR A 663 0.73 13.12 -29.46
C THR A 663 1.70 13.36 -28.30
N SER A 664 3.00 13.34 -28.56
CA SER A 664 4.06 13.55 -27.56
C SER A 664 5.29 14.19 -28.20
N PRO A 665 5.17 15.45 -28.68
CA PRO A 665 6.25 16.11 -29.39
C PRO A 665 7.46 16.39 -28.47
N ALA A 666 8.67 16.16 -28.99
CA ALA A 666 9.92 16.50 -28.31
C ALA A 666 10.29 17.98 -28.47
N VAL A 667 9.70 18.67 -29.45
CA VAL A 667 9.97 20.08 -29.78
C VAL A 667 8.63 20.79 -29.91
N TYR A 668 8.53 21.93 -29.22
CA TYR A 668 7.37 22.82 -29.27
C TYR A 668 7.76 24.12 -29.96
N SER A 669 6.78 24.76 -30.61
CA SER A 669 6.90 26.05 -31.28
C SER A 669 5.74 26.96 -30.87
N ASN A 670 6.03 28.25 -30.74
CA ASN A 670 5.01 29.30 -30.61
C ASN A 670 4.70 30.00 -31.95
N SER A 671 5.23 29.48 -33.07
CA SER A 671 5.00 30.07 -34.39
C SER A 671 3.51 30.03 -34.73
N GLY A 672 2.96 31.15 -35.18
CA GLY A 672 1.53 31.29 -35.47
C GLY A 672 0.63 31.47 -34.24
N VAL A 673 1.18 31.56 -33.02
CA VAL A 673 0.40 31.83 -31.81
C VAL A 673 0.42 33.31 -31.47
N THR A 674 -0.75 33.89 -31.23
CA THR A 674 -0.94 35.27 -30.73
C THR A 674 -1.69 35.22 -29.41
N LEU A 675 -1.05 35.63 -28.30
CA LEU A 675 -1.65 35.53 -26.96
C LEU A 675 -2.56 36.73 -26.65
N THR A 676 -3.60 36.48 -25.86
CA THR A 676 -4.36 37.55 -25.22
C THR A 676 -3.47 38.31 -24.24
N ASN A 677 -3.44 39.65 -24.32
CA ASN A 677 -2.60 40.52 -23.48
C ASN A 677 -1.11 40.13 -23.46
N ASP A 678 -0.58 39.60 -24.58
CA ASP A 678 0.79 39.10 -24.69
C ASP A 678 1.17 38.04 -23.62
N GLY A 679 0.18 37.36 -23.05
CA GLY A 679 0.36 36.39 -21.97
C GLY A 679 0.69 37.00 -20.60
N GLN A 680 0.64 38.33 -20.47
CA GLN A 680 1.11 39.07 -19.27
C GLN A 680 0.04 39.30 -18.21
N GLN A 681 -1.18 38.80 -18.42
CA GLN A 681 -2.30 38.94 -17.48
C GLN A 681 -3.01 37.60 -17.34
N PRO A 682 -3.57 37.28 -16.15
CA PRO A 682 -4.37 36.09 -15.96
C PRO A 682 -5.58 36.07 -16.90
N VAL A 683 -5.93 34.87 -17.38
CA VAL A 683 -7.14 34.60 -18.17
C VAL A 683 -7.91 33.51 -17.46
N ILE A 684 -9.22 33.70 -17.26
CA ILE A 684 -10.07 32.75 -16.52
C ILE A 684 -11.25 32.38 -17.40
N ASN A 685 -11.37 31.09 -17.75
CA ASN A 685 -12.45 30.56 -18.59
C ASN A 685 -12.74 31.42 -19.83
N SER A 686 -11.69 31.87 -20.52
CA SER A 686 -11.77 32.86 -21.60
C SER A 686 -10.69 32.64 -22.65
N ASN A 687 -10.58 33.54 -23.63
CA ASN A 687 -9.65 33.41 -24.75
C ASN A 687 -8.19 33.60 -24.28
N LEU A 688 -7.40 32.54 -24.36
CA LEU A 688 -5.95 32.53 -24.09
C LEU A 688 -5.14 33.08 -25.27
N GLY A 689 -5.68 33.02 -26.48
CA GLY A 689 -5.04 33.50 -27.69
C GLY A 689 -5.51 32.75 -28.92
N THR A 690 -4.95 33.10 -30.07
CA THR A 690 -5.28 32.51 -31.36
C THR A 690 -4.09 31.73 -31.91
N TRP A 691 -4.34 30.54 -32.45
CA TRP A 691 -3.37 29.65 -33.09
C TRP A 691 -3.65 29.55 -34.59
N ASP A 692 -2.71 30.05 -35.40
CA ASP A 692 -2.74 29.93 -36.86
C ASP A 692 -2.23 28.55 -37.30
N THR A 693 -3.16 27.72 -37.77
CA THR A 693 -2.90 26.37 -38.26
C THR A 693 -2.72 26.31 -39.78
N SER A 694 -2.76 27.44 -40.49
CA SER A 694 -2.77 27.47 -41.95
C SER A 694 -1.52 26.82 -42.59
N GLY A 695 -0.37 26.90 -41.91
CA GLY A 695 0.90 26.30 -42.34
C GLY A 695 1.10 24.84 -41.94
N LEU A 696 0.11 24.20 -41.30
CA LEU A 696 0.22 22.84 -40.76
C LEU A 696 -0.26 21.78 -41.76
N THR A 697 0.18 20.54 -41.54
CA THR A 697 -0.08 19.41 -42.43
C THR A 697 -1.42 18.76 -42.11
N HIS A 698 -2.27 18.61 -43.13
CA HIS A 698 -3.57 17.95 -43.04
C HIS A 698 -3.48 16.51 -42.49
N GLY A 699 -4.47 16.13 -41.67
CA GLY A 699 -4.64 14.77 -41.12
C GLY A 699 -3.63 14.40 -40.05
N GLN A 700 -2.76 15.33 -39.63
CA GLN A 700 -1.82 15.13 -38.55
C GLN A 700 -2.41 15.53 -37.20
N VAL A 701 -1.94 14.84 -36.16
CA VAL A 701 -2.20 15.21 -34.77
C VAL A 701 -1.14 16.20 -34.32
N TYR A 702 -1.57 17.23 -33.62
CA TYR A 702 -0.74 18.24 -32.97
C TYR A 702 -1.08 18.27 -31.48
N THR A 703 -0.09 18.51 -30.63
CA THR A 703 -0.30 18.72 -29.20
C THR A 703 -0.13 20.21 -28.90
N LEU A 704 -1.17 20.84 -28.35
CA LEU A 704 -1.08 22.16 -27.73
C LEU A 704 -0.57 22.02 -26.30
N ARG A 705 0.28 22.95 -25.87
CA ARG A 705 0.79 23.07 -24.50
C ARG A 705 0.58 24.48 -23.99
N LEU A 706 -0.18 24.61 -22.91
CA LEU A 706 -0.26 25.82 -22.10
C LEU A 706 0.75 25.69 -20.95
N THR A 707 1.55 26.72 -20.72
CA THR A 707 2.41 26.84 -19.53
C THR A 707 2.06 28.11 -18.79
N VAL A 708 1.72 28.03 -17.51
CA VAL A 708 1.50 29.19 -16.64
C VAL A 708 2.68 29.31 -15.70
N THR A 709 3.28 30.49 -15.61
CA THR A 709 4.46 30.77 -14.80
C THR A 709 4.13 31.80 -13.72
N SER A 710 4.55 31.52 -12.49
CA SER A 710 4.44 32.45 -11.36
C SER A 710 5.67 33.36 -11.23
N ASP A 711 5.56 34.39 -10.39
CA ASP A 711 6.62 35.38 -10.14
C ASP A 711 7.89 34.79 -9.50
N ASN A 712 7.76 33.72 -8.73
CA ASN A 712 8.87 32.95 -8.18
C ASN A 712 9.44 31.90 -9.15
N GLY A 713 8.94 31.84 -10.38
CA GLY A 713 9.45 30.98 -11.45
C GLY A 713 8.95 29.54 -11.41
N LEU A 714 7.99 29.20 -10.55
CA LEU A 714 7.27 27.94 -10.65
C LEU A 714 6.39 27.96 -11.90
N ALA A 715 6.15 26.79 -12.48
CA ALA A 715 5.30 26.69 -13.65
C ALA A 715 4.44 25.43 -13.62
N SER A 716 3.21 25.58 -14.12
CA SER A 716 2.26 24.51 -14.38
C SER A 716 2.08 24.33 -15.88
N GLN A 717 1.84 23.09 -16.31
CA GLN A 717 1.66 22.76 -17.72
C GLN A 717 0.41 21.91 -17.94
N TYR A 718 -0.33 22.25 -18.99
CA TYR A 718 -1.44 21.45 -19.50
C TYR A 718 -1.25 21.19 -20.99
N THR A 719 -1.58 19.98 -21.42
CA THR A 719 -1.48 19.59 -22.83
C THR A 719 -2.75 18.93 -23.32
N THR A 720 -3.12 19.21 -24.57
CA THR A 720 -4.26 18.59 -25.24
C THR A 720 -3.92 18.31 -26.71
N THR A 721 -4.46 17.23 -27.27
CA THR A 721 -4.21 16.81 -28.65
C THR A 721 -5.33 17.24 -29.59
N GLN A 722 -4.95 17.71 -30.77
CA GLN A 722 -5.83 18.24 -31.81
C GLN A 722 -5.48 17.60 -33.15
N THR A 723 -6.49 17.11 -33.85
CA THR A 723 -6.37 16.59 -35.21
C THR A 723 -6.74 17.71 -36.18
N LEU A 724 -5.84 18.03 -37.10
CA LEU A 724 -6.11 19.02 -38.13
C LEU A 724 -6.90 18.37 -39.27
N ASP A 725 -8.13 18.82 -39.46
CA ASP A 725 -8.98 18.41 -40.57
C ASP A 725 -9.22 19.60 -41.50
N THR A 726 -8.75 19.50 -42.74
CA THR A 726 -8.89 20.57 -43.74
C THR A 726 -10.22 20.50 -44.47
N ASP A 727 -10.96 19.42 -44.31
CA ASP A 727 -12.31 19.30 -44.86
C ASP A 727 -13.33 20.00 -43.95
N LEU A 728 -12.94 20.36 -42.71
CA LEU A 728 -13.73 21.21 -41.85
C LEU A 728 -13.85 22.62 -42.45
N VAL A 729 -15.09 23.10 -42.54
CA VAL A 729 -15.39 24.47 -42.98
C VAL A 729 -14.79 25.46 -41.99
N SER A 730 -14.21 26.54 -42.51
CA SER A 730 -13.67 27.63 -41.69
C SER A 730 -14.72 28.11 -40.68
N GLY A 731 -14.28 28.37 -39.44
CA GLY A 731 -15.15 28.75 -38.33
C GLY A 731 -15.78 27.59 -37.56
N TRP A 732 -15.57 26.33 -37.98
CA TRP A 732 -16.02 25.11 -37.29
C TRP A 732 -14.83 24.26 -36.78
N PRO A 733 -14.99 23.46 -35.72
CA PRO A 733 -16.20 23.31 -34.88
C PRO A 733 -16.49 24.56 -34.03
N LYS A 734 -17.69 24.64 -33.45
CA LYS A 734 -18.11 25.72 -32.55
C LYS A 734 -18.26 25.23 -31.14
N LEU A 735 -17.69 25.97 -30.19
CA LEU A 735 -18.01 25.80 -28.78
C LEU A 735 -19.39 26.39 -28.50
N ILE A 736 -20.27 25.58 -27.91
CA ILE A 736 -21.61 25.97 -27.46
C ILE A 736 -21.67 25.82 -25.93
N SER A 737 -22.48 26.65 -25.26
CA SER A 737 -22.58 26.57 -23.81
C SER A 737 -23.20 25.24 -23.38
N LYS A 738 -22.57 24.56 -22.43
CA LYS A 738 -23.15 23.39 -21.75
C LYS A 738 -24.34 23.82 -20.87
N GLY A 739 -25.47 23.12 -20.97
CA GLY A 739 -26.62 23.28 -20.06
C GLY A 739 -26.44 22.50 -18.75
N SER A 740 -27.48 22.44 -17.90
CA SER A 740 -27.40 21.68 -16.64
C SER A 740 -27.51 20.15 -16.82
N SER A 741 -27.94 19.71 -18.02
CA SER A 741 -28.17 18.31 -18.37
C SER A 741 -27.05 17.70 -19.24
N MET A 742 -26.66 16.45 -18.94
CA MET A 742 -25.54 15.70 -19.55
C MET A 742 -25.86 15.02 -20.90
N ILE A 743 -27.02 15.29 -21.52
CA ILE A 743 -27.46 14.53 -22.71
C ILE A 743 -26.78 15.07 -23.98
N SER A 744 -26.05 14.19 -24.68
CA SER A 744 -25.20 14.49 -25.83
C SER A 744 -25.91 14.42 -27.20
N GLU A 745 -27.23 14.69 -27.26
CA GLU A 745 -28.08 14.31 -28.41
C GLU A 745 -28.68 15.49 -29.21
N ALA A 746 -28.11 16.70 -29.11
CA ALA A 746 -28.60 17.84 -29.89
C ALA A 746 -28.34 17.64 -31.40
N THR A 747 -29.41 17.37 -32.16
CA THR A 747 -29.35 17.26 -33.62
C THR A 747 -29.55 18.66 -34.25
N PRO A 748 -28.61 19.17 -35.08
CA PRO A 748 -28.76 20.46 -35.73
C PRO A 748 -29.82 20.44 -36.84
N THR A 749 -30.51 21.56 -37.03
CA THR A 749 -31.42 21.82 -38.16
C THR A 749 -30.73 22.73 -39.16
N ILE A 750 -30.99 22.56 -40.45
CA ILE A 750 -30.54 23.49 -41.48
C ILE A 750 -31.73 24.18 -42.14
N ALA A 751 -31.68 25.51 -42.24
CA ALA A 751 -32.71 26.30 -42.90
C ALA A 751 -32.14 27.65 -43.37
N ASP A 752 -32.56 28.09 -44.55
CA ASP A 752 -32.31 29.44 -45.06
C ASP A 752 -33.26 30.43 -44.37
N LEU A 753 -32.73 31.21 -43.42
CA LEU A 753 -33.51 32.10 -42.53
C LEU A 753 -33.64 33.53 -43.06
N ASP A 754 -32.70 34.00 -43.91
CA ASP A 754 -32.74 35.33 -44.54
C ASP A 754 -33.04 35.31 -46.05
N ASN A 755 -33.34 34.13 -46.61
CA ASN A 755 -33.65 33.91 -48.02
C ASN A 755 -32.52 34.29 -48.98
N ASP A 756 -31.27 34.15 -48.56
CA ASP A 756 -30.09 34.39 -49.40
C ASP A 756 -29.73 33.19 -50.29
N GLY A 757 -30.42 32.06 -50.11
CA GLY A 757 -30.20 30.80 -50.82
C GLY A 757 -29.14 29.90 -50.18
N VAL A 758 -28.62 30.26 -49.00
CA VAL A 758 -27.69 29.49 -48.18
C VAL A 758 -28.41 29.09 -46.89
N ASN A 759 -28.23 27.86 -46.43
CA ASN A 759 -28.83 27.43 -45.17
C ASN A 759 -27.92 27.77 -43.98
N GLU A 760 -28.51 28.27 -42.91
CA GLU A 760 -27.92 28.39 -41.58
C GLU A 760 -28.00 27.06 -40.82
N VAL A 761 -27.12 26.91 -39.82
CA VAL A 761 -27.13 25.79 -38.87
C VAL A 761 -27.76 26.27 -37.57
N ILE A 762 -28.90 25.69 -37.22
CA ILE A 762 -29.67 25.98 -36.02
C ILE A 762 -29.42 24.86 -35.01
N LEU A 763 -29.08 25.23 -33.77
CA LEU A 763 -28.80 24.27 -32.71
C LEU A 763 -29.42 24.70 -31.38
N THR A 764 -30.13 23.78 -30.74
CA THR A 764 -30.63 23.90 -29.37
C THR A 764 -29.65 23.24 -28.41
N SER A 765 -29.11 24.00 -27.46
CA SER A 765 -28.30 23.42 -26.37
C SER A 765 -29.22 22.96 -25.23
N PRO A 766 -28.86 21.94 -24.44
CA PRO A 766 -29.54 21.56 -23.18
C PRO A 766 -29.62 22.68 -22.12
N GLY A 767 -29.16 23.90 -22.42
CA GLY A 767 -29.39 25.09 -21.61
C GLY A 767 -30.63 25.87 -22.07
N ASN A 768 -30.63 27.18 -21.83
CA ASN A 768 -31.69 28.08 -22.26
C ASN A 768 -31.39 28.79 -23.59
N LYS A 769 -30.34 28.40 -24.32
CA LYS A 769 -29.87 29.10 -25.53
C LYS A 769 -30.20 28.36 -26.82
N ILE A 770 -30.59 29.15 -27.82
CA ILE A 770 -30.72 28.73 -29.22
C ILE A 770 -29.60 29.42 -30.00
N TYR A 771 -28.83 28.63 -30.73
CA TYR A 771 -27.74 29.09 -31.58
C TYR A 771 -28.15 29.00 -33.05
N VAL A 772 -27.73 30.00 -33.81
CA VAL A 772 -27.85 30.00 -35.27
C VAL A 772 -26.52 30.50 -35.83
N PHE A 773 -25.90 29.67 -36.65
CA PHE A 773 -24.62 29.96 -37.29
C PHE A 773 -24.80 29.97 -38.79
N ARG A 774 -24.14 30.92 -39.47
CA ARG A 774 -23.94 30.83 -40.91
C ARG A 774 -23.07 29.63 -41.27
N LYS A 775 -23.05 29.29 -42.55
CA LYS A 775 -22.17 28.24 -43.10
C LYS A 775 -20.69 28.43 -42.71
N ASP A 776 -20.21 29.67 -42.65
CA ASP A 776 -18.83 30.02 -42.24
C ASP A 776 -18.62 30.06 -40.71
N GLY A 777 -19.62 29.65 -39.94
CA GLY A 777 -19.60 29.66 -38.49
C GLY A 777 -19.80 31.03 -37.86
N THR A 778 -19.99 32.12 -38.61
CA THR A 778 -20.32 33.40 -37.96
C THR A 778 -21.70 33.35 -37.32
N ASP A 779 -21.89 34.03 -36.19
CA ASP A 779 -23.20 34.13 -35.56
C ASP A 779 -24.19 34.81 -36.52
N PHE A 780 -25.38 34.23 -36.63
CA PHE A 780 -26.47 34.86 -37.35
C PHE A 780 -27.04 36.04 -36.53
N PRO A 781 -27.28 37.22 -37.12
CA PRO A 781 -27.79 38.38 -36.40
C PRO A 781 -29.05 38.05 -35.59
N GLY A 782 -29.07 38.45 -34.32
CA GLY A 782 -30.16 38.11 -33.39
C GLY A 782 -29.93 36.84 -32.57
N PHE A 783 -28.89 36.06 -32.88
CA PHE A 783 -28.53 34.84 -32.17
C PHE A 783 -27.10 34.89 -31.59
N PRO A 784 -26.80 34.12 -30.53
CA PRO A 784 -27.71 33.25 -29.80
C PRO A 784 -28.79 34.04 -29.02
N THR A 785 -30.01 33.50 -29.00
CA THR A 785 -31.11 34.02 -28.18
C THR A 785 -31.45 33.02 -27.08
N SER A 786 -32.29 33.41 -26.12
CA SER A 786 -32.63 32.57 -24.98
C SER A 786 -34.13 32.40 -24.79
N VAL A 787 -34.55 31.18 -24.45
CA VAL A 787 -35.88 30.96 -23.87
C VAL A 787 -35.97 31.63 -22.50
N THR A 788 -37.15 32.12 -22.14
CA THR A 788 -37.35 32.92 -20.93
C THR A 788 -37.52 32.07 -19.66
N GLU A 789 -37.94 30.81 -19.80
CA GLU A 789 -38.16 29.87 -18.70
C GLU A 789 -37.81 28.44 -19.11
N GLY A 790 -37.16 27.68 -18.22
CA GLY A 790 -36.80 26.28 -18.44
C GLY A 790 -35.58 26.07 -19.34
N GLU A 791 -35.31 24.82 -19.69
CA GLU A 791 -34.25 24.42 -20.63
C GLU A 791 -34.87 23.93 -21.94
N CYS A 792 -34.16 24.09 -23.06
CA CYS A 792 -34.62 23.62 -24.38
C CYS A 792 -34.52 22.09 -24.48
N PHE A 793 -35.66 21.42 -24.71
CA PHE A 793 -35.75 19.95 -24.81
C PHE A 793 -36.21 19.44 -26.19
N THR A 794 -36.26 20.31 -27.21
CA THR A 794 -36.57 19.92 -28.59
C THR A 794 -35.31 19.67 -29.40
N TRP A 795 -35.17 18.43 -29.92
CA TRP A 795 -34.08 18.01 -30.80
C TRP A 795 -34.63 17.18 -31.97
N PRO A 796 -34.47 17.60 -33.23
CA PRO A 796 -33.99 18.92 -33.67
C PRO A 796 -35.04 20.02 -33.44
N ALA A 797 -34.62 21.30 -33.54
CA ALA A 797 -35.55 22.43 -33.65
C ALA A 797 -36.30 22.37 -35.00
N ASN A 798 -37.52 22.90 -35.08
CA ASN A 798 -38.22 23.03 -36.36
C ASN A 798 -37.98 24.43 -36.94
N ALA A 799 -37.91 24.54 -38.27
CA ALA A 799 -37.72 25.82 -38.96
C ALA A 799 -38.62 25.86 -40.20
N ALA A 800 -39.57 26.79 -40.24
CA ALA A 800 -40.51 26.92 -41.35
C ALA A 800 -41.19 28.27 -41.39
N ASP A 801 -41.70 28.60 -42.57
CA ASP A 801 -42.49 29.79 -42.85
C ASP A 801 -43.94 29.55 -42.37
N LEU A 802 -44.28 30.11 -41.20
CA LEU A 802 -45.55 29.84 -40.53
C LEU A 802 -46.65 30.80 -40.98
N ASP A 803 -46.31 32.04 -41.37
CA ASP A 803 -47.25 33.08 -41.80
C ASP A 803 -47.22 33.36 -43.32
N ASN A 804 -46.43 32.60 -44.08
CA ASN A 804 -46.22 32.75 -45.52
C ASN A 804 -45.64 34.12 -45.91
N ASP A 805 -44.86 34.76 -45.04
CA ASP A 805 -44.14 35.99 -45.37
C ASP A 805 -42.85 35.72 -46.18
N GLY A 806 -42.48 34.43 -46.31
CA GLY A 806 -41.31 33.94 -47.02
C GLY A 806 -40.10 33.70 -46.12
N ASN A 807 -40.05 34.26 -44.91
CA ASN A 807 -39.03 34.00 -43.91
C ASN A 807 -39.43 32.79 -43.07
N LYS A 808 -38.46 32.10 -42.47
CA LYS A 808 -38.74 30.93 -41.63
C LYS A 808 -38.60 31.31 -40.17
N GLU A 809 -39.58 30.90 -39.36
CA GLU A 809 -39.52 30.95 -37.91
C GLU A 809 -38.93 29.65 -37.35
N ILE A 810 -38.22 29.78 -36.23
CA ILE A 810 -37.67 28.67 -35.46
C ILE A 810 -38.63 28.31 -34.34
N ILE A 811 -39.03 27.05 -34.27
CA ILE A 811 -39.87 26.51 -33.21
C ILE A 811 -39.03 25.65 -32.27
N VAL A 812 -39.07 26.00 -30.98
CA VAL A 812 -38.44 25.24 -29.90
C VAL A 812 -39.39 25.09 -28.73
N ALA A 813 -39.20 24.06 -27.91
CA ALA A 813 -39.91 23.93 -26.65
C ALA A 813 -38.94 23.87 -25.48
N SER A 814 -39.34 24.49 -24.36
CA SER A 814 -38.63 24.41 -23.10
C SER A 814 -39.45 23.68 -22.05
N VAL A 815 -38.74 23.09 -21.08
CA VAL A 815 -39.34 22.42 -19.92
C VAL A 815 -38.68 22.94 -18.65
N THR A 816 -39.49 23.32 -17.66
CA THR A 816 -38.99 23.71 -16.33
C THR A 816 -38.69 22.47 -15.48
N PRO A 817 -37.86 22.57 -14.42
CA PRO A 817 -37.64 21.47 -13.48
C PRO A 817 -38.93 20.93 -12.85
N GLN A 818 -39.98 21.75 -12.78
CA GLN A 818 -41.30 21.38 -12.28
C GLN A 818 -42.18 20.67 -13.34
N GLY A 819 -41.64 20.42 -14.54
CA GLY A 819 -42.34 19.72 -15.63
C GLY A 819 -43.32 20.60 -16.42
N GLN A 820 -43.20 21.93 -16.35
CA GLN A 820 -44.03 22.84 -17.15
C GLN A 820 -43.40 23.07 -18.51
N SER A 821 -44.16 22.90 -19.59
CA SER A 821 -43.68 23.06 -20.97
C SER A 821 -44.19 24.37 -21.59
N LYS A 822 -43.31 25.04 -22.34
CA LYS A 822 -43.65 26.18 -23.20
C LYS A 822 -43.11 25.95 -24.60
N VAL A 823 -43.88 26.35 -25.61
CA VAL A 823 -43.38 26.45 -26.99
C VAL A 823 -43.07 27.90 -27.31
N TYR A 824 -41.96 28.11 -28.03
CA TYR A 824 -41.48 29.39 -28.51
C TYR A 824 -41.47 29.34 -30.03
N ILE A 825 -41.94 30.42 -30.64
CA ILE A 825 -41.77 30.71 -32.06
C ILE A 825 -40.87 31.93 -32.14
N ILE A 826 -39.71 31.78 -32.77
CA ILE A 826 -38.64 32.76 -32.81
C ILE A 826 -38.44 33.18 -34.27
N ARG A 827 -38.48 34.47 -34.55
CA ARG A 827 -38.21 35.01 -35.89
C ARG A 827 -36.73 34.95 -36.24
N SER A 828 -36.43 35.12 -37.53
CA SER A 828 -35.05 35.23 -38.02
C SER A 828 -34.25 36.37 -37.39
N ASP A 829 -34.89 37.41 -36.84
CA ASP A 829 -34.19 38.49 -36.11
C ASP A 829 -33.94 38.18 -34.61
N GLY A 830 -34.30 36.98 -34.15
CA GLY A 830 -34.14 36.52 -32.77
C GLY A 830 -35.25 36.97 -31.81
N THR A 831 -36.25 37.74 -32.28
CA THR A 831 -37.41 38.14 -31.48
C THR A 831 -38.50 37.06 -31.45
N PHE A 832 -39.33 37.06 -30.41
CA PHE A 832 -40.47 36.14 -30.35
C PHE A 832 -41.62 36.59 -31.24
N TYR A 833 -42.29 35.63 -31.87
CA TYR A 833 -43.50 35.87 -32.64
C TYR A 833 -44.64 36.36 -31.70
N PRO A 834 -45.46 37.36 -32.07
CA PRO A 834 -46.55 37.88 -31.26
C PRO A 834 -47.48 36.76 -30.83
N GLY A 835 -47.83 36.74 -29.56
CA GLY A 835 -48.60 35.64 -28.99
C GLY A 835 -47.75 34.47 -28.53
N TRP A 836 -46.43 34.45 -28.73
CA TRP A 836 -45.53 33.40 -28.24
C TRP A 836 -44.45 33.99 -27.32
N PRO A 837 -43.92 33.23 -26.34
CA PRO A 837 -44.20 31.82 -26.04
C PRO A 837 -45.55 31.56 -25.37
N GLN A 838 -46.12 30.37 -25.60
CA GLN A 838 -47.34 29.89 -24.93
C GLN A 838 -47.06 28.66 -24.07
N PRO A 839 -47.73 28.53 -22.91
CA PRO A 839 -47.78 27.26 -22.20
C PRO A 839 -48.53 26.25 -23.06
N VAL A 840 -47.97 25.06 -23.23
CA VAL A 840 -48.61 23.95 -23.94
C VAL A 840 -48.73 22.74 -23.04
N HIS A 841 -49.61 21.83 -23.41
CA HIS A 841 -49.75 20.53 -22.76
C HIS A 841 -48.43 19.73 -22.86
N VAL A 842 -48.07 19.06 -21.76
CA VAL A 842 -46.73 18.52 -21.43
C VAL A 842 -46.04 17.86 -22.62
N ILE A 843 -44.84 18.33 -22.97
CA ILE A 843 -43.93 17.62 -23.89
C ILE A 843 -43.05 16.69 -23.05
N ALA A 844 -42.81 15.47 -23.52
CA ALA A 844 -42.22 14.34 -22.79
C ALA A 844 -41.13 14.72 -21.76
N GLN A 845 -41.23 14.18 -20.54
CA GLN A 845 -40.15 14.29 -19.56
C GLN A 845 -38.92 13.51 -20.03
N GLN A 846 -37.81 14.25 -20.15
CA GLN A 846 -36.42 13.79 -20.12
C GLN A 846 -35.87 12.96 -21.30
N ASN A 847 -36.66 12.51 -22.28
CA ASN A 847 -36.14 11.67 -23.39
C ASN A 847 -36.41 12.18 -24.82
N GLY A 848 -36.62 13.49 -25.04
CA GLY A 848 -36.58 14.06 -26.40
C GLY A 848 -37.71 13.68 -27.38
N ASP A 849 -38.72 12.91 -26.95
CA ASP A 849 -39.78 12.44 -27.85
C ASP A 849 -40.94 13.46 -27.99
N GLY A 850 -40.80 14.40 -28.94
CA GLY A 850 -41.91 15.23 -29.41
C GLY A 850 -41.52 16.58 -30.01
N THR A 851 -40.80 16.60 -31.15
CA THR A 851 -40.62 17.85 -31.92
C THR A 851 -41.98 18.33 -32.44
N PRO A 852 -42.36 19.60 -32.19
CA PRO A 852 -43.58 20.14 -32.77
C PRO A 852 -43.58 19.99 -34.29
N THR A 853 -44.67 19.47 -34.83
CA THR A 853 -44.90 19.34 -36.26
C THR A 853 -45.77 20.49 -36.74
N ILE A 854 -45.64 20.84 -38.00
CA ILE A 854 -46.32 21.99 -38.58
C ILE A 854 -47.09 21.56 -39.82
N ALA A 855 -48.34 22.02 -39.92
CA ALA A 855 -49.19 21.78 -41.08
C ALA A 855 -50.31 22.82 -41.10
N ASP A 856 -50.77 23.18 -42.28
CA ASP A 856 -52.03 23.93 -42.43
C ASP A 856 -53.19 22.94 -42.27
N LEU A 857 -53.82 22.91 -41.10
CA LEU A 857 -54.86 21.94 -40.75
C LEU A 857 -56.27 22.46 -41.04
N ASP A 858 -56.48 23.77 -40.99
CA ASP A 858 -57.77 24.40 -41.19
C ASP A 858 -57.95 25.02 -42.59
N GLY A 859 -56.87 25.10 -43.38
CA GLY A 859 -56.87 25.61 -44.74
C GLY A 859 -56.80 27.13 -44.84
N ASP A 860 -56.42 27.84 -43.78
CA ASP A 860 -56.30 29.31 -43.77
C ASP A 860 -55.04 29.82 -44.49
N GLY A 861 -54.12 28.91 -44.83
CA GLY A 861 -52.85 29.16 -45.49
C GLY A 861 -51.67 29.21 -44.54
N ASN A 862 -51.86 29.67 -43.31
CA ASN A 862 -50.85 29.66 -42.24
C ASN A 862 -50.59 28.22 -41.79
N LYS A 863 -49.45 28.00 -41.12
CA LYS A 863 -49.14 26.69 -40.55
C LYS A 863 -49.53 26.64 -39.09
N ASP A 864 -50.30 25.63 -38.74
CA ASP A 864 -50.64 25.29 -37.36
C ASP A 864 -49.54 24.44 -36.73
N LEU A 865 -49.39 24.62 -35.42
CA LEU A 865 -48.44 23.90 -34.59
C LEU A 865 -49.10 22.70 -33.94
N ILE A 866 -48.58 21.50 -34.19
CA ILE A 866 -49.03 20.24 -33.60
C ILE A 866 -48.03 19.79 -32.56
N VAL A 867 -48.50 19.58 -31.32
CA VAL A 867 -47.70 19.04 -30.22
C VAL A 867 -48.35 17.78 -29.64
N ILE A 868 -47.52 16.86 -29.17
CA ILE A 868 -47.98 15.61 -28.55
C ILE A 868 -47.92 15.79 -27.03
N ASP A 869 -49.00 15.42 -26.35
CA ASP A 869 -49.06 15.23 -24.90
C ASP A 869 -49.00 13.73 -24.59
N PRO A 870 -47.81 13.20 -24.23
CA PRO A 870 -47.64 11.78 -23.98
C PRO A 870 -48.23 11.36 -22.63
N TYR A 871 -48.36 12.29 -21.66
CA TYR A 871 -48.89 11.99 -20.34
C TYR A 871 -50.38 11.67 -20.41
N TYR A 872 -51.12 12.45 -21.20
CA TYR A 872 -52.54 12.25 -21.43
C TYR A 872 -52.87 11.50 -22.74
N LYS A 873 -51.84 11.14 -23.53
CA LYS A 873 -51.94 10.45 -24.82
C LYS A 873 -52.81 11.21 -25.82
N LYS A 874 -52.62 12.52 -25.91
CA LYS A 874 -53.37 13.43 -26.79
C LYS A 874 -52.44 14.13 -27.78
N MET A 875 -53.03 14.65 -28.85
CA MET A 875 -52.38 15.63 -29.73
C MET A 875 -53.17 16.93 -29.63
N HIS A 876 -52.46 18.03 -29.62
CA HIS A 876 -52.99 19.37 -29.57
C HIS A 876 -52.50 20.14 -30.79
N ALA A 877 -53.37 20.92 -31.40
CA ALA A 877 -53.03 21.77 -32.54
C ALA A 877 -53.33 23.23 -32.18
N TYR A 878 -52.41 24.13 -32.48
CA TYR A 878 -52.53 25.55 -32.18
C TYR A 878 -52.35 26.37 -33.45
N GLN A 879 -53.22 27.34 -33.66
CA GLN A 879 -53.04 28.38 -34.66
C GLN A 879 -51.84 29.27 -34.29
N LEU A 880 -51.33 30.01 -35.29
CA LEU A 880 -50.19 30.90 -35.12
C LEU A 880 -50.45 32.04 -34.11
N ASP A 881 -51.72 32.41 -33.87
CA ASP A 881 -52.10 33.39 -32.85
C ASP A 881 -52.08 32.84 -31.41
N GLY A 882 -51.79 31.55 -31.25
CA GLY A 882 -51.72 30.83 -29.98
C GLY A 882 -53.04 30.22 -29.51
N SER A 883 -54.13 30.36 -30.28
CA SER A 883 -55.39 29.68 -29.99
C SER A 883 -55.34 28.20 -30.37
N GLU A 884 -55.96 27.32 -29.57
CA GLU A 884 -56.05 25.89 -29.86
C GLU A 884 -57.19 25.64 -30.87
N LEU A 885 -56.96 24.76 -31.86
CA LEU A 885 -57.90 24.36 -32.91
C LEU A 885 -59.00 23.41 -32.43
#